data_AF-A0A0D2DAV4-F1
#
_entry.id   AF-A0A0D2DAV4-F1
#
_cell.length_a   1.000
_cell.length_b   1.000
_cell.length_c   1.000
_cell.angle_alpha   90.00
_cell.angle_beta   90.00
_cell.angle_gamma   90.00
#
_symmetry.space_group_name_H-M   'P 1'
#
loop_
_entity.id
_entity.type
_entity.pdbx_description
1 polymer ?
#
loop_
_entity_poly.entity_id
_entity_poly.type
_entity_poly.pdbx_seq_one_letter_code
_entity_poly.pdbx_strand_id
1 'polypeptide(L)'
;MSTNRDIYSATYSNVPVYELKIGTDHVMRRRSDDWVNATHILKIAGFDKPARTRILEREVQKGVHEKIQGGYGKYQGTWIPLSEGRMLAEKHGTLSRISAIFDYVPGDRSPPPAPKHTTAASNRPKQNKHAAPKKAVAQPVQTQPYQPVENFDVGSAQYHESRDPTPETASFMADDDFMALSQNSAASRKRKQRDFEEHSAGATDLEHTMYGDELLDYFVTAGDDPASSNILPPEPPANFAVDRPIDNLGNNALHWACAMGDVQIARDLLARGASPAAQNTSGGETPLIRAVLFTNNYDKRTFPKIVQALSGTIVERDWHGATVFHHIAESSRSRGKWSCARYYCEVLINKMQEMGSNYVHALLTSVDTNHDTAALCAIRNGCVKVATFLLNHCPEAGELPNLKGETANEYLRALREKKESLQQPGSSPPRTGESFTAKQARRKRQKDAISRAASLVLDKIGPLMDEGSYKLADMYDSQMNEKDTEIAEAKQALSDFEAQRHKIRQETFTLMAKAEDASKIPALRQQYDACLGEIRSLLEQKEHGTLQQEIFQQDKQINPQAFRFTNPQPLSADEMRASLPWAIELNQQQAMRKYWVLEIAKLMGEAGTGEKVGKHRKLVAIATGMKEEELDGMSGELLENLQANSNTNPETPPTMIQT
;
A
#
# COMPACT_ATOMS: atom_id res chain seq x y z
N MET A 1 -17.24 37.37 31.32
CA MET A 1 -18.19 36.29 30.93
C MET A 1 -18.79 36.66 29.59
N SER A 2 -18.78 35.77 28.59
CA SER A 2 -19.39 36.03 27.27
C SER A 2 -20.29 34.86 26.84
N THR A 3 -21.54 35.20 26.56
CA THR A 3 -22.63 34.41 25.96
C THR A 3 -22.36 32.97 25.50
N ASN A 4 -22.71 32.00 26.35
CA ASN A 4 -22.88 30.59 25.99
C ASN A 4 -24.18 30.36 25.19
N ARG A 5 -24.27 30.86 23.95
CA ARG A 5 -25.55 30.99 23.19
C ARG A 5 -25.64 30.30 21.83
N ASP A 6 -24.53 29.91 21.21
CA ASP A 6 -24.52 29.40 19.81
C ASP A 6 -24.32 27.87 19.70
N ILE A 7 -24.36 27.16 20.83
CA ILE A 7 -24.36 25.69 20.91
C ILE A 7 -25.80 25.20 21.01
N TYR A 8 -26.18 24.29 20.12
CA TYR A 8 -27.50 23.68 20.07
C TYR A 8 -27.44 22.17 20.29
N SER A 9 -28.52 21.56 20.80
CA SER A 9 -28.68 20.11 20.74
C SER A 9 -29.32 19.73 19.40
N ALA A 10 -28.79 18.71 18.74
CA ALA A 10 -29.35 18.14 17.51
C ALA A 10 -29.19 16.62 17.49
N THR A 11 -29.92 15.94 16.60
CA THR A 11 -29.78 14.50 16.36
C THR A 11 -29.70 14.26 14.86
N TYR A 12 -28.62 13.62 14.40
CA TYR A 12 -28.39 13.29 13.00
C TYR A 12 -28.19 11.79 12.86
N SER A 13 -28.91 11.12 11.96
CA SER A 13 -28.84 9.65 11.78
C SER A 13 -28.94 8.87 13.10
N ASN A 14 -29.86 9.27 13.98
CA ASN A 14 -30.06 8.79 15.35
C ASN A 14 -28.91 9.05 16.35
N VAL A 15 -27.81 9.68 15.95
CA VAL A 15 -26.71 10.08 16.85
C VAL A 15 -26.99 11.48 17.44
N PRO A 16 -27.06 11.63 18.78
CA PRO A 16 -27.23 12.93 19.41
C PRO A 16 -25.90 13.70 19.48
N VAL A 17 -25.92 14.97 19.09
CA VAL A 17 -24.74 15.85 19.00
C VAL A 17 -25.01 17.23 19.62
N TYR A 18 -23.93 17.91 20.01
CA TYR A 18 -23.89 19.35 20.17
C TYR A 18 -23.40 19.99 18.86
N GLU A 19 -24.15 20.94 18.30
CA GLU A 19 -23.80 21.68 17.07
C GLU A 19 -23.51 23.15 17.43
N LEU A 20 -22.27 23.60 17.27
CA LEU A 20 -21.88 25.02 17.36
C LEU A 20 -21.90 25.62 15.95
N LYS A 21 -22.67 26.69 15.75
CA LYS A 21 -22.83 27.33 14.43
C LYS A 21 -21.98 28.61 14.32
N ILE A 22 -21.22 28.75 13.23
CA ILE A 22 -20.36 29.90 12.93
C ILE A 22 -20.65 30.38 11.50
N GLY A 23 -21.52 31.38 11.36
CA GLY A 23 -21.91 31.96 10.07
C GLY A 23 -22.65 30.98 9.17
N THR A 24 -22.03 30.61 8.04
CA THR A 24 -22.48 29.55 7.11
C THR A 24 -22.14 28.15 7.58
N ASP A 25 -21.18 28.03 8.50
CA ASP A 25 -20.54 26.78 8.87
C ASP A 25 -20.91 26.36 10.30
N HIS A 26 -20.52 25.14 10.66
CA HIS A 26 -20.89 24.51 11.91
C HIS A 26 -19.88 23.43 12.27
N VAL A 27 -19.61 23.24 13.56
CA VAL A 27 -18.79 22.16 14.10
C VAL A 27 -19.69 21.29 15.01
N MET A 28 -19.43 19.98 15.06
CA MET A 28 -20.24 19.05 15.87
C MET A 28 -19.37 18.25 16.82
N ARG A 29 -19.90 18.01 18.04
CA ARG A 29 -19.37 17.11 19.08
C ARG A 29 -20.42 16.07 19.44
N ARG A 30 -20.08 14.79 19.44
CA ARG A 30 -20.99 13.69 19.83
C ARG A 30 -21.28 13.72 21.32
N ARG A 31 -22.50 13.31 21.72
CA ARG A 31 -22.91 13.24 23.14
C ARG A 31 -22.64 11.89 23.82
N SER A 32 -22.14 10.90 23.08
CA SER A 32 -21.84 9.55 23.56
C SER A 32 -20.41 9.38 24.07
N ASP A 33 -19.47 10.08 23.45
CA ASP A 33 -18.01 9.87 23.58
C ASP A 33 -17.19 11.17 23.46
N ASP A 34 -17.85 12.32 23.28
CA ASP A 34 -17.23 13.64 23.06
C ASP A 34 -16.34 13.78 21.81
N TRP A 35 -16.47 12.89 20.82
CA TRP A 35 -15.71 13.01 19.56
C TRP A 35 -16.19 14.22 18.74
N VAL A 36 -15.26 14.89 18.05
CA VAL A 36 -15.49 16.12 17.27
C VAL A 36 -15.17 15.90 15.79
N ASN A 37 -15.98 16.47 14.90
CA ASN A 37 -15.78 16.37 13.44
C ASN A 37 -14.61 17.27 12.98
N ALA A 38 -13.46 16.66 12.70
CA ALA A 38 -12.23 17.30 12.21
C ALA A 38 -12.42 17.96 10.82
N THR A 39 -13.23 17.35 9.95
CA THR A 39 -13.53 17.92 8.62
C THR A 39 -14.24 19.28 8.76
N HIS A 40 -15.04 19.47 9.80
CA HIS A 40 -15.68 20.75 10.11
C HIS A 40 -14.69 21.78 10.69
N ILE A 41 -13.76 21.37 11.57
CA ILE A 41 -12.69 22.24 12.09
C ILE A 41 -11.88 22.83 10.92
N LEU A 42 -11.40 21.97 10.02
CA LEU A 42 -10.60 22.39 8.86
C LEU A 42 -11.40 23.21 7.83
N LYS A 43 -12.73 23.07 7.78
CA LYS A 43 -13.60 23.95 6.98
C LYS A 43 -13.71 25.34 7.59
N ILE A 44 -13.84 25.42 8.92
CA ILE A 44 -13.86 26.70 9.66
C ILE A 44 -12.50 27.42 9.58
N ALA A 45 -11.40 26.67 9.44
CA ALA A 45 -10.06 27.20 9.17
C ALA A 45 -9.89 27.82 7.77
N GLY A 46 -10.88 27.68 6.86
CA GLY A 46 -10.84 28.28 5.52
C GLY A 46 -10.17 27.41 4.45
N PHE A 47 -9.64 26.23 4.79
CA PHE A 47 -9.08 25.30 3.81
C PHE A 47 -10.15 24.83 2.82
N ASP A 48 -9.79 24.73 1.54
CA ASP A 48 -10.65 24.28 0.45
C ASP A 48 -10.82 22.74 0.43
N LYS A 49 -11.48 22.18 -0.59
CA LYS A 49 -11.73 20.72 -0.61
C LYS A 49 -10.42 19.91 -0.73
N PRO A 50 -9.49 20.18 -1.68
CA PRO A 50 -8.18 19.52 -1.75
C PRO A 50 -7.32 19.67 -0.50
N ALA A 51 -7.17 20.88 0.06
CA ALA A 51 -6.31 21.11 1.22
C ALA A 51 -6.82 20.39 2.47
N ARG A 52 -8.14 20.37 2.70
CA ARG A 52 -8.73 19.59 3.80
C ARG A 52 -8.45 18.10 3.67
N THR A 53 -8.57 17.52 2.47
CA THR A 53 -8.24 16.10 2.23
C THR A 53 -6.77 15.82 2.60
N ARG A 54 -5.84 16.64 2.10
CA ARG A 54 -4.40 16.50 2.35
C ARG A 54 -4.04 16.59 3.83
N ILE A 55 -4.65 17.50 4.60
CA ILE A 55 -4.42 17.63 6.04
C ILE A 55 -5.02 16.43 6.80
N LEU A 56 -6.25 16.01 6.43
CA LEU A 56 -6.87 14.83 7.03
C LEU A 56 -6.03 13.58 6.80
N GLU A 57 -5.46 13.36 5.62
CA GLU A 57 -4.64 12.18 5.32
C GLU A 57 -3.22 12.26 5.90
N ARG A 58 -2.57 13.43 5.86
CA ARG A 58 -1.19 13.59 6.32
C ARG A 58 -1.07 13.63 7.85
N GLU A 59 -2.10 14.07 8.55
CA GLU A 59 -2.02 14.35 9.99
C GLU A 59 -3.10 13.62 10.80
N VAL A 60 -4.38 13.76 10.44
CA VAL A 60 -5.51 13.31 11.28
C VAL A 60 -5.76 11.79 11.18
N GLN A 61 -5.71 11.21 9.98
CA GLN A 61 -5.96 9.78 9.72
C GLN A 61 -4.78 8.88 10.16
N LYS A 62 -3.73 9.45 10.74
CA LYS A 62 -2.66 8.72 11.45
C LYS A 62 -2.95 8.52 12.94
N GLY A 63 -3.83 9.34 13.51
CA GLY A 63 -4.30 9.27 14.90
C GLY A 63 -5.56 8.43 15.06
N VAL A 64 -6.17 8.50 16.25
CA VAL A 64 -7.41 7.77 16.56
C VAL A 64 -8.58 8.50 15.91
N HIS A 65 -9.18 7.89 14.88
CA HIS A 65 -10.20 8.55 14.07
C HIS A 65 -11.27 7.59 13.53
N GLU A 66 -12.42 8.16 13.17
CA GLU A 66 -13.57 7.45 12.59
C GLU A 66 -14.03 8.20 11.34
N LYS A 67 -14.19 7.47 10.21
CA LYS A 67 -14.50 8.05 8.91
C LYS A 67 -15.94 7.74 8.52
N ILE A 68 -16.85 8.68 8.79
CA ILE A 68 -18.29 8.51 8.52
C ILE A 68 -18.60 8.92 7.09
N GLN A 69 -18.92 7.93 6.24
CA GLN A 69 -19.32 8.10 4.84
C GLN A 69 -20.72 7.49 4.62
N GLY A 70 -21.56 8.16 3.82
CA GLY A 70 -22.98 7.82 3.68
C GLY A 70 -23.88 8.53 4.71
N GLY A 71 -25.20 8.35 4.61
CA GLY A 71 -26.17 9.00 5.50
C GLY A 71 -26.32 10.51 5.30
N TYR A 72 -26.79 11.23 6.34
CA TYR A 72 -27.17 12.64 6.25
C TYR A 72 -25.94 13.57 6.14
N GLY A 73 -25.83 14.31 5.03
CA GLY A 73 -24.59 15.00 4.61
C GLY A 73 -23.96 15.99 5.60
N LYS A 74 -24.69 16.55 6.57
CA LYS A 74 -24.10 17.39 7.63
C LYS A 74 -23.30 16.63 8.69
N TYR A 75 -23.50 15.32 8.82
CA TYR A 75 -22.87 14.50 9.88
C TYR A 75 -21.66 13.71 9.36
N GLN A 76 -21.47 13.69 8.04
CA GLN A 76 -20.32 13.05 7.37
C GLN A 76 -19.01 13.77 7.68
N GLY A 77 -17.91 13.01 7.65
CA GLY A 77 -16.57 13.53 7.87
C GLY A 77 -15.68 12.58 8.66
N THR A 78 -14.47 13.05 8.98
CA THR A 78 -13.56 12.40 9.93
C THR A 78 -13.83 12.94 11.32
N TRP A 79 -14.11 12.06 12.27
CA TRP A 79 -14.31 12.35 13.68
C TRP A 79 -13.09 11.89 14.49
N ILE A 80 -12.72 12.66 15.52
CA ILE A 80 -11.56 12.41 16.39
C ILE A 80 -11.88 12.73 17.86
N PRO A 81 -11.12 12.20 18.84
CA PRO A 81 -11.25 12.55 20.26
C PRO A 81 -11.19 14.06 20.53
N LEU A 82 -11.84 14.50 21.62
CA LEU A 82 -11.95 15.90 22.02
C LEU A 82 -10.58 16.60 22.17
N SER A 83 -9.57 15.88 22.67
CA SER A 83 -8.18 16.32 22.85
C SER A 83 -7.47 16.56 21.51
N GLU A 84 -7.52 15.59 20.59
CA GLU A 84 -6.97 15.73 19.24
C GLU A 84 -7.68 16.86 18.46
N GLY A 85 -9.00 16.98 18.63
CA GLY A 85 -9.79 18.09 18.07
C GLY A 85 -9.33 19.47 18.56
N ARG A 86 -8.97 19.61 19.85
CA ARG A 86 -8.41 20.86 20.39
C ARG A 86 -7.04 21.17 19.78
N MET A 87 -6.13 20.20 19.73
CA MET A 87 -4.79 20.39 19.14
C MET A 87 -4.86 20.76 17.65
N LEU A 88 -5.75 20.11 16.88
CA LEU A 88 -5.99 20.45 15.47
C LEU A 88 -6.56 21.87 15.31
N ALA A 89 -7.48 22.28 16.19
CA ALA A 89 -8.05 23.62 16.19
C ALA A 89 -7.01 24.70 16.53
N GLU A 90 -6.10 24.40 17.46
CA GLU A 90 -5.00 25.28 17.89
C GLU A 90 -3.94 25.46 16.79
N LYS A 91 -3.45 24.35 16.25
CA LYS A 91 -2.44 24.32 15.16
C LYS A 91 -2.87 25.11 13.91
N HIS A 92 -4.18 25.14 13.61
CA HIS A 92 -4.74 25.88 12.49
C HIS A 92 -5.41 27.21 12.89
N GLY A 93 -5.11 27.76 14.07
CA GLY A 93 -5.55 29.10 14.48
C GLY A 93 -7.06 29.29 14.65
N THR A 94 -7.83 28.20 14.71
CA THR A 94 -9.30 28.23 14.86
C THR A 94 -9.79 28.12 16.29
N LEU A 95 -8.95 27.70 17.24
CA LEU A 95 -9.36 27.48 18.64
C LEU A 95 -10.08 28.69 19.26
N SER A 96 -9.66 29.92 18.95
CA SER A 96 -10.31 31.17 19.38
C SER A 96 -11.76 31.34 18.89
N ARG A 97 -12.16 30.66 17.81
CA ARG A 97 -13.50 30.70 17.19
C ARG A 97 -14.38 29.53 17.60
N ILE A 98 -13.81 28.36 17.91
CA ILE A 98 -14.55 27.13 18.26
C ILE A 98 -14.37 26.64 19.71
N SER A 99 -13.56 27.31 20.54
CA SER A 99 -13.32 26.99 21.97
C SER A 99 -14.59 26.55 22.71
N ALA A 100 -15.69 27.27 22.52
CA ALA A 100 -16.99 27.00 23.13
C ALA A 100 -17.46 25.53 23.00
N ILE A 101 -17.20 24.82 21.90
CA ILE A 101 -17.61 23.40 21.79
C ILE A 101 -16.72 22.45 22.61
N PHE A 102 -15.47 22.83 22.84
CA PHE A 102 -14.49 22.04 23.60
C PHE A 102 -14.65 22.29 25.11
N ASP A 103 -14.87 23.54 25.49
CA ASP A 103 -15.08 23.97 26.88
C ASP A 103 -16.53 23.73 27.36
N TYR A 104 -17.43 23.24 26.50
CA TYR A 104 -18.80 22.91 26.88
C TYR A 104 -18.84 21.72 27.84
N VAL A 105 -19.36 21.95 29.04
CA VAL A 105 -19.71 20.93 30.03
C VAL A 105 -21.25 20.82 30.10
N PRO A 106 -21.84 19.63 29.89
CA PRO A 106 -23.28 19.43 30.04
C PRO A 106 -23.74 19.64 31.49
N GLY A 107 -24.75 20.49 31.70
CA GLY A 107 -25.47 20.63 32.97
C GLY A 107 -26.90 20.11 32.89
N ASP A 108 -27.64 20.20 34.00
CA ASP A 108 -29.01 19.67 34.17
C ASP A 108 -30.07 20.17 33.16
N ARG A 109 -29.73 21.18 32.35
CA ARG A 109 -30.56 21.68 31.24
C ARG A 109 -29.77 21.59 29.94
N SER A 110 -30.21 20.70 29.05
CA SER A 110 -29.66 20.59 27.69
C SER A 110 -29.86 21.89 26.90
N PRO A 111 -28.95 22.22 25.96
CA PRO A 111 -29.04 23.44 25.17
C PRO A 111 -30.24 23.40 24.20
N PRO A 112 -30.74 24.56 23.73
CA PRO A 112 -31.94 24.61 22.89
C PRO A 112 -31.76 23.81 21.59
N PRO A 113 -32.86 23.26 21.03
CA PRO A 113 -32.81 22.59 19.74
C PRO A 113 -32.45 23.58 18.62
N ALA A 114 -31.65 23.15 17.66
CA ALA A 114 -31.18 24.01 16.57
C ALA A 114 -32.36 24.55 15.72
N PRO A 115 -32.35 25.81 15.24
CA PRO A 115 -33.56 26.50 14.74
C PRO A 115 -34.26 25.96 13.47
N LYS A 116 -33.89 24.79 12.96
CA LYS A 116 -34.58 24.06 11.87
C LYS A 116 -34.75 22.56 12.13
N HIS A 117 -34.51 22.10 13.36
CA HIS A 117 -34.64 20.68 13.77
C HIS A 117 -35.99 20.39 14.45
N THR A 118 -37.08 20.68 13.75
CA THR A 118 -38.36 19.99 13.99
C THR A 118 -38.26 18.60 13.37
N THR A 119 -37.74 17.62 14.11
CA THR A 119 -37.69 16.23 13.65
C THR A 119 -39.07 15.70 13.32
N ALA A 120 -39.23 15.04 12.18
CA ALA A 120 -40.48 14.38 11.77
C ALA A 120 -40.75 13.10 12.57
N ALA A 121 -40.95 13.24 13.88
CA ALA A 121 -41.31 12.16 14.79
C ALA A 121 -42.79 11.78 14.58
N SER A 122 -43.04 10.69 13.85
CA SER A 122 -44.39 10.17 13.62
C SER A 122 -44.93 9.49 14.89
N ASN A 123 -45.48 10.30 15.80
CA ASN A 123 -46.24 9.80 16.95
C ASN A 123 -47.57 9.20 16.49
N ARG A 124 -47.75 7.88 16.63
CA ARG A 124 -49.08 7.25 16.62
C ARG A 124 -49.24 6.25 17.78
N PRO A 125 -50.08 6.53 18.78
CA PRO A 125 -50.35 5.61 19.88
C PRO A 125 -51.27 4.44 19.49
N LYS A 126 -51.34 3.45 20.38
CA LYS A 126 -51.88 2.09 20.16
C LYS A 126 -53.40 2.03 19.93
N GLN A 127 -53.82 1.05 19.11
CA GLN A 127 -55.04 0.26 19.34
C GLN A 127 -54.66 -1.23 19.48
N ASN A 128 -55.60 -2.10 19.88
CA ASN A 128 -55.31 -3.30 20.65
C ASN A 128 -56.23 -4.50 20.32
N LYS A 129 -55.71 -5.74 20.45
CA LYS A 129 -56.36 -7.05 20.23
C LYS A 129 -56.70 -7.36 18.74
N HIS A 130 -56.92 -8.60 18.26
CA HIS A 130 -56.96 -9.94 18.88
C HIS A 130 -55.94 -10.92 18.21
N ALA A 131 -56.06 -12.26 18.35
CA ALA A 131 -54.91 -13.18 18.30
C ALA A 131 -55.04 -14.46 17.45
N ALA A 132 -53.87 -14.95 16.98
CA ALA A 132 -53.50 -16.35 16.67
C ALA A 132 -54.14 -17.03 15.43
N PRO A 133 -53.64 -18.21 14.94
CA PRO A 133 -52.50 -19.02 15.44
C PRO A 133 -51.44 -19.50 14.41
N LYS A 134 -50.25 -19.78 14.97
CA LYS A 134 -49.22 -20.80 14.62
C LYS A 134 -49.40 -21.68 13.36
N LYS A 135 -48.32 -21.78 12.56
CA LYS A 135 -47.53 -23.02 12.40
C LYS A 135 -46.11 -22.71 11.88
N ALA A 136 -45.23 -23.72 11.80
CA ALA A 136 -43.77 -23.55 11.65
C ALA A 136 -43.11 -24.71 10.87
N VAL A 137 -41.78 -24.59 10.69
CA VAL A 137 -40.81 -25.60 10.21
C VAL A 137 -40.73 -25.83 8.69
N ALA A 138 -39.67 -25.31 8.07
CA ALA A 138 -38.68 -26.07 7.29
C ALA A 138 -37.44 -25.19 6.98
N GLN A 139 -36.28 -25.81 6.74
CA GLN A 139 -35.09 -25.19 6.14
C GLN A 139 -34.87 -25.76 4.70
N PRO A 140 -33.69 -25.69 4.03
CA PRO A 140 -33.42 -24.67 3.02
C PRO A 140 -32.96 -25.27 1.66
N VAL A 141 -32.15 -24.52 0.89
CA VAL A 141 -31.24 -24.94 -0.21
C VAL A 141 -31.77 -24.86 -1.66
N GLN A 142 -31.15 -23.96 -2.45
CA GLN A 142 -31.00 -23.93 -3.94
C GLN A 142 -32.30 -23.80 -4.79
N THR A 143 -32.28 -23.37 -6.07
CA THR A 143 -31.21 -23.07 -7.06
C THR A 143 -31.36 -21.66 -7.70
N GLN A 144 -30.44 -21.27 -8.58
CA GLN A 144 -30.67 -20.31 -9.70
C GLN A 144 -31.46 -21.04 -10.86
N PRO A 145 -31.68 -20.49 -12.09
CA PRO A 145 -31.35 -19.16 -12.65
C PRO A 145 -32.44 -18.48 -13.53
N TYR A 146 -32.03 -17.31 -14.07
CA TYR A 146 -32.40 -16.73 -15.38
C TYR A 146 -33.62 -15.79 -15.52
N GLN A 147 -33.46 -14.94 -16.55
CA GLN A 147 -34.32 -13.88 -17.11
C GLN A 147 -35.26 -14.49 -18.22
N PRO A 148 -36.05 -13.76 -19.07
CA PRO A 148 -35.93 -12.35 -19.53
C PRO A 148 -37.23 -11.57 -19.87
N VAL A 149 -37.04 -10.37 -20.48
CA VAL A 149 -37.98 -9.54 -21.33
C VAL A 149 -39.28 -8.99 -20.70
N GLU A 150 -39.95 -7.89 -21.14
CA GLU A 150 -39.88 -6.89 -22.26
C GLU A 150 -40.75 -5.64 -21.85
N ASN A 151 -40.86 -4.44 -22.49
CA ASN A 151 -40.11 -3.66 -23.51
C ASN A 151 -40.60 -2.16 -23.55
N PHE A 152 -39.93 -1.28 -24.34
CA PHE A 152 -40.41 0.03 -24.92
C PHE A 152 -40.78 1.21 -23.94
N ASP A 153 -40.69 2.53 -24.27
CA ASP A 153 -40.17 3.25 -25.46
C ASP A 153 -39.72 4.72 -25.20
N VAL A 154 -38.94 5.29 -26.16
CA VAL A 154 -38.75 6.71 -26.64
C VAL A 154 -38.82 7.96 -25.71
N GLY A 155 -37.88 8.91 -25.93
CA GLY A 155 -38.14 10.36 -25.69
C GLY A 155 -36.98 11.38 -25.62
N SER A 156 -36.48 11.91 -26.78
CA SER A 156 -35.80 13.23 -27.00
C SER A 156 -34.72 13.74 -25.99
N ALA A 157 -33.43 13.89 -26.35
CA ALA A 157 -32.79 15.06 -27.00
C ALA A 157 -32.99 16.43 -26.27
N GLN A 158 -31.99 17.33 -26.12
CA GLN A 158 -31.03 17.83 -27.12
C GLN A 158 -29.60 18.18 -26.59
N TYR A 159 -28.66 18.45 -27.51
CA TYR A 159 -27.29 18.96 -27.28
C TYR A 159 -27.21 20.50 -27.31
N HIS A 160 -26.12 21.07 -26.78
CA HIS A 160 -25.56 22.35 -27.27
C HIS A 160 -24.02 22.40 -27.10
N GLU A 161 -23.31 23.02 -28.04
CA GLU A 161 -21.83 22.98 -28.17
C GLU A 161 -21.22 24.37 -28.49
N SER A 162 -19.87 24.44 -28.48
CA SER A 162 -18.95 25.52 -28.91
C SER A 162 -18.59 26.59 -27.84
N ARG A 163 -17.36 27.15 -27.77
CA ARG A 163 -16.23 27.22 -28.72
C ARG A 163 -14.83 27.11 -28.06
N ASP A 164 -13.85 26.69 -28.88
CA ASP A 164 -12.38 26.75 -28.71
C ASP A 164 -11.75 28.05 -29.31
N PRO A 165 -10.41 28.29 -29.28
CA PRO A 165 -9.46 28.20 -28.15
C PRO A 165 -8.38 29.35 -28.15
N THR A 166 -7.55 29.43 -27.10
CA THR A 166 -6.18 30.02 -27.16
C THR A 166 -5.22 29.25 -26.23
N PRO A 167 -3.89 29.23 -26.49
CA PRO A 167 -2.99 28.26 -25.86
C PRO A 167 -2.22 28.79 -24.65
N GLU A 168 -2.09 27.97 -23.61
CA GLU A 168 -1.08 28.11 -22.56
C GLU A 168 -0.28 26.81 -22.41
N THR A 169 1.04 26.94 -22.23
CA THR A 169 1.96 25.81 -22.15
C THR A 169 2.24 25.48 -20.69
N ALA A 170 1.40 24.62 -20.10
CA ALA A 170 1.64 24.00 -18.81
C ALA A 170 1.47 22.47 -18.91
N SER A 171 2.32 21.71 -18.23
CA SER A 171 2.30 20.25 -18.23
C SER A 171 1.11 19.72 -17.42
N PHE A 172 -0.06 19.68 -18.04
CA PHE A 172 -1.28 19.14 -17.45
C PHE A 172 -1.16 17.61 -17.33
N MET A 173 -0.62 17.15 -16.19
CA MET A 173 -0.69 15.75 -15.77
C MET A 173 -2.15 15.40 -15.52
N ALA A 174 -2.79 14.81 -16.53
CA ALA A 174 -4.18 14.39 -16.44
C ALA A 174 -4.28 13.09 -15.63
N ASP A 175 -5.08 13.11 -14.57
CA ASP A 175 -5.52 11.91 -13.86
C ASP A 175 -6.33 11.01 -14.81
N ASP A 176 -5.81 9.82 -15.15
CA ASP A 176 -6.56 8.57 -15.31
C ASP A 176 -5.59 7.38 -15.54
N ASP A 177 -5.94 6.21 -14.99
CA ASP A 177 -5.23 4.92 -15.14
C ASP A 177 -3.71 4.91 -14.88
N PHE A 178 -3.28 5.42 -13.71
CA PHE A 178 -1.96 5.11 -13.15
C PHE A 178 -1.94 3.66 -12.63
N MET A 179 -1.54 2.72 -13.49
CA MET A 179 -1.18 1.35 -13.08
C MET A 179 -0.16 1.42 -11.93
N ALA A 180 -0.47 0.80 -10.79
CA ALA A 180 0.07 1.17 -9.47
C ALA A 180 1.59 1.00 -9.29
N LEU A 181 2.37 1.98 -9.77
CA LEU A 181 3.81 2.07 -9.58
C LEU A 181 4.15 2.59 -8.18
N SER A 182 4.94 1.80 -7.45
CA SER A 182 5.46 1.99 -6.09
C SER A 182 5.44 3.42 -5.51
N GLN A 183 4.33 3.80 -4.86
CA GLN A 183 4.27 4.97 -3.95
C GLN A 183 4.34 4.55 -2.46
N ASN A 184 4.74 3.32 -2.15
CA ASN A 184 4.56 2.70 -0.84
C ASN A 184 5.83 2.42 -0.03
N SER A 185 7.00 2.91 -0.48
CA SER A 185 8.33 2.66 0.10
C SER A 185 8.52 3.04 1.58
N ALA A 186 7.61 3.83 2.15
CA ALA A 186 7.67 4.28 3.55
C ALA A 186 6.47 3.85 4.42
N ALA A 187 5.31 3.51 3.83
CA ALA A 187 4.04 3.40 4.56
C ALA A 187 3.61 1.94 4.87
N SER A 188 4.08 0.95 4.11
CA SER A 188 3.56 -0.43 4.19
C SER A 188 4.23 -1.32 5.25
N ARG A 189 4.63 -0.75 6.40
CA ARG A 189 5.09 -1.53 7.57
C ARG A 189 3.94 -2.17 8.36
N LYS A 190 3.04 -2.87 7.64
CA LYS A 190 2.12 -3.84 8.22
C LYS A 190 1.94 -5.02 7.26
N ARG A 191 3.01 -5.83 7.15
CA ARG A 191 3.07 -7.08 6.38
C ARG A 191 1.84 -7.92 6.73
N LYS A 192 0.89 -8.02 5.79
CA LYS A 192 -0.35 -8.79 5.96
C LYS A 192 0.02 -10.27 5.95
N GLN A 193 0.34 -10.81 7.13
CA GLN A 193 0.62 -12.21 7.35
C GLN A 193 -0.52 -13.06 6.77
N ARG A 194 -0.22 -13.83 5.73
CA ARG A 194 -1.11 -14.83 5.16
C ARG A 194 -0.33 -15.80 4.25
N ASP A 195 -0.22 -17.03 4.73
CA ASP A 195 -0.41 -18.27 3.98
C ASP A 195 0.37 -18.40 2.66
N PHE A 196 1.70 -18.52 2.75
CA PHE A 196 2.47 -19.41 1.88
C PHE A 196 3.60 -20.06 2.68
N GLU A 197 4.06 -21.23 2.20
CA GLU A 197 4.73 -22.30 2.96
C GLU A 197 5.88 -21.89 3.90
N GLU A 198 5.93 -22.57 5.05
CA GLU A 198 6.80 -22.33 6.22
C GLU A 198 8.30 -22.57 5.94
N HIS A 199 8.92 -21.66 5.20
CA HIS A 199 10.36 -21.63 5.00
C HIS A 199 11.00 -20.55 5.89
N SER A 200 11.96 -20.97 6.72
CA SER A 200 12.77 -20.05 7.51
C SER A 200 13.68 -19.24 6.57
N ALA A 201 13.39 -17.95 6.42
CA ALA A 201 14.12 -17.07 5.51
C ALA A 201 15.59 -16.96 5.94
N GLY A 202 16.50 -17.41 5.06
CA GLY A 202 17.94 -17.40 5.32
C GLY A 202 18.53 -15.98 5.26
N ALA A 203 19.78 -15.84 5.71
CA ALA A 203 20.51 -14.57 5.57
C ALA A 203 20.54 -14.08 4.11
N THR A 204 20.66 -15.00 3.15
CA THR A 204 20.60 -14.75 1.70
C THR A 204 19.25 -14.24 1.21
N ASP A 205 18.14 -14.61 1.85
CA ASP A 205 16.80 -14.08 1.52
C ASP A 205 16.66 -12.63 2.00
N LEU A 206 17.22 -12.33 3.17
CA LEU A 206 17.22 -10.98 3.73
C LEU A 206 18.12 -10.05 2.90
N GLU A 207 19.34 -10.48 2.56
CA GLU A 207 20.26 -9.75 1.67
C GLU A 207 19.62 -9.45 0.31
N HIS A 208 18.97 -10.44 -0.33
CA HIS A 208 18.27 -10.22 -1.59
C HIS A 208 17.14 -9.19 -1.45
N THR A 209 16.34 -9.28 -0.38
CA THR A 209 15.23 -8.35 -0.14
C THR A 209 15.74 -6.93 0.11
N MET A 210 16.81 -6.77 0.89
CA MET A 210 17.42 -5.47 1.16
C MET A 210 18.02 -4.83 -0.10
N TYR A 211 18.73 -5.60 -0.93
CA TYR A 211 19.24 -5.10 -2.20
C TYR A 211 18.12 -4.75 -3.20
N GLY A 212 17.05 -5.56 -3.24
CA GLY A 212 15.86 -5.26 -4.03
C GLY A 212 15.21 -3.93 -3.63
N ASP A 213 15.01 -3.71 -2.32
CA ASP A 213 14.51 -2.45 -1.77
C ASP A 213 15.43 -1.25 -2.07
N GLU A 214 16.75 -1.45 -2.11
CA GLU A 214 17.73 -0.39 -2.43
C GLU A 214 17.78 -0.07 -3.93
N LEU A 215 17.68 -1.08 -4.79
CA LEU A 215 17.66 -0.91 -6.24
C LEU A 215 16.33 -0.27 -6.72
N LEU A 216 15.19 -0.66 -6.13
CA LEU A 216 13.91 0.02 -6.38
C LEU A 216 13.95 1.48 -5.93
N ASP A 217 14.61 1.76 -4.81
CA ASP A 217 14.75 3.12 -4.28
C ASP A 217 15.69 3.98 -5.15
N TYR A 218 16.80 3.43 -5.65
CA TYR A 218 17.61 4.06 -6.71
C TYR A 218 16.75 4.40 -7.93
N PHE A 219 15.93 3.47 -8.43
CA PHE A 219 15.08 3.71 -9.60
C PHE A 219 14.01 4.78 -9.39
N VAL A 220 13.51 4.96 -8.16
CA VAL A 220 12.53 6.01 -7.82
C VAL A 220 13.21 7.36 -7.56
N THR A 221 14.40 7.38 -6.94
CA THR A 221 15.06 8.60 -6.49
C THR A 221 16.02 9.21 -7.53
N ALA A 222 16.75 8.40 -8.30
CA ALA A 222 17.64 8.85 -9.39
C ALA A 222 16.85 9.20 -10.68
N GLY A 223 15.74 9.91 -10.52
CA GLY A 223 14.77 10.24 -11.57
C GLY A 223 15.39 11.01 -12.74
N ASP A 224 15.09 10.53 -13.94
CA ASP A 224 15.49 11.02 -15.27
C ASP A 224 16.99 11.24 -15.59
N ASP A 225 17.84 11.71 -14.67
CA ASP A 225 19.26 11.93 -14.95
C ASP A 225 20.22 11.48 -13.83
N PRO A 226 20.98 10.38 -14.01
CA PRO A 226 22.02 9.96 -13.07
C PRO A 226 23.22 10.92 -13.03
N ALA A 227 23.45 11.76 -14.05
CA ALA A 227 24.51 12.76 -14.04
C ALA A 227 24.14 14.01 -13.21
N SER A 228 22.86 14.34 -13.10
CA SER A 228 22.38 15.47 -12.27
C SER A 228 22.11 15.10 -10.81
N SER A 229 21.90 13.82 -10.50
CA SER A 229 21.57 13.36 -9.15
C SER A 229 22.78 12.90 -8.32
N ASN A 230 23.91 12.53 -8.95
CA ASN A 230 25.10 11.94 -8.29
C ASN A 230 24.86 10.66 -7.46
N ILE A 231 23.66 10.07 -7.53
CA ILE A 231 23.35 8.82 -6.85
C ILE A 231 23.95 7.67 -7.68
N LEU A 232 24.90 6.94 -7.09
CA LEU A 232 25.46 5.73 -7.69
C LEU A 232 24.47 4.55 -7.56
N PRO A 233 24.41 3.64 -8.54
CA PRO A 233 23.63 2.41 -8.40
C PRO A 233 24.23 1.53 -7.29
N PRO A 234 23.40 0.84 -6.49
CA PRO A 234 23.88 0.01 -5.39
C PRO A 234 24.65 -1.22 -5.92
N GLU A 235 25.76 -1.57 -5.28
CA GLU A 235 26.56 -2.73 -5.66
C GLU A 235 25.84 -4.05 -5.32
N PRO A 236 25.54 -4.92 -6.30
CA PRO A 236 24.85 -6.18 -6.04
C PRO A 236 25.73 -7.17 -5.26
N PRO A 237 25.18 -7.85 -4.23
CA PRO A 237 25.87 -8.90 -3.48
C PRO A 237 26.48 -9.99 -4.39
N ALA A 238 27.59 -10.58 -3.95
CA ALA A 238 28.35 -11.55 -4.73
C ALA A 238 27.51 -12.78 -5.18
N ASN A 239 26.50 -13.15 -4.39
CA ASN A 239 25.59 -14.27 -4.65
C ASN A 239 24.15 -13.81 -5.02
N PHE A 240 23.99 -12.61 -5.59
CA PHE A 240 22.67 -12.05 -5.91
C PHE A 240 21.93 -12.86 -7.00
N ALA A 241 20.78 -13.43 -6.64
CA ALA A 241 19.94 -14.24 -7.53
C ALA A 241 19.12 -13.36 -8.50
N VAL A 242 19.74 -12.95 -9.62
CA VAL A 242 19.28 -11.85 -10.49
C VAL A 242 17.83 -11.99 -11.03
N ASP A 243 17.37 -13.22 -11.24
CA ASP A 243 16.02 -13.50 -11.78
C ASP A 243 14.91 -13.54 -10.71
N ARG A 244 15.26 -13.50 -9.41
CA ARG A 244 14.27 -13.50 -8.33
C ARG A 244 13.51 -12.17 -8.31
N PRO A 245 12.19 -12.17 -8.05
CA PRO A 245 11.40 -10.95 -8.01
C PRO A 245 11.81 -10.03 -6.86
N ILE A 246 11.83 -8.73 -7.14
CA ILE A 246 12.11 -7.65 -6.17
C ILE A 246 10.85 -6.87 -5.77
N ASP A 247 9.70 -7.08 -6.46
CA ASP A 247 8.44 -6.40 -6.14
C ASP A 247 7.23 -7.36 -6.01
N ASN A 248 6.10 -6.81 -5.57
CA ASN A 248 4.83 -7.52 -5.35
C ASN A 248 4.10 -7.94 -6.64
N LEU A 249 4.58 -7.53 -7.82
CA LEU A 249 4.07 -7.95 -9.13
C LEU A 249 4.90 -9.11 -9.71
N GLY A 250 5.98 -9.50 -9.04
CA GLY A 250 6.89 -10.52 -9.52
C GLY A 250 7.89 -10.01 -10.57
N ASN A 251 8.12 -8.70 -10.67
CA ASN A 251 9.16 -8.15 -11.53
C ASN A 251 10.53 -8.40 -10.88
N ASN A 252 11.49 -8.93 -11.65
CA ASN A 252 12.89 -9.00 -11.24
C ASN A 252 13.64 -7.66 -11.48
N ALA A 253 14.92 -7.59 -11.14
CA ALA A 253 15.74 -6.39 -11.33
C ALA A 253 15.81 -5.92 -12.80
N LEU A 254 15.82 -6.85 -13.76
CA LEU A 254 15.92 -6.53 -15.19
C LEU A 254 14.65 -5.87 -15.73
N HIS A 255 13.46 -6.29 -15.26
CA HIS A 255 12.19 -5.62 -15.58
C HIS A 255 12.21 -4.13 -15.23
N TRP A 256 12.72 -3.79 -14.04
CA TRP A 256 12.81 -2.41 -13.57
C TRP A 256 13.89 -1.60 -14.30
N ALA A 257 15.08 -2.18 -14.53
CA ALA A 257 16.14 -1.53 -15.31
C ALA A 257 15.66 -1.17 -16.73
N CYS A 258 14.94 -2.09 -17.38
CA CYS A 258 14.37 -1.88 -18.70
C CYS A 258 13.16 -0.92 -18.69
N ALA A 259 12.33 -0.91 -17.62
CA ALA A 259 11.25 0.08 -17.46
C ALA A 259 11.77 1.51 -17.25
N MET A 260 12.86 1.70 -16.50
CA MET A 260 13.48 3.01 -16.25
C MET A 260 14.43 3.47 -17.37
N GLY A 261 14.70 2.59 -18.34
CA GLY A 261 15.56 2.83 -19.48
C GLY A 261 17.05 2.92 -19.15
N ASP A 262 17.49 2.33 -18.02
CA ASP A 262 18.89 2.31 -17.62
C ASP A 262 19.66 1.21 -18.38
N VAL A 263 20.37 1.64 -19.42
CA VAL A 263 21.16 0.77 -20.30
C VAL A 263 22.47 0.32 -19.64
N GLN A 264 22.88 0.87 -18.50
CA GLN A 264 24.05 0.38 -17.76
C GLN A 264 23.62 -0.82 -16.92
N ILE A 265 22.68 -0.60 -16.01
CA ILE A 265 22.17 -1.65 -15.11
C ILE A 265 21.57 -2.82 -15.90
N ALA A 266 20.80 -2.56 -16.97
CA ALA A 266 20.25 -3.64 -17.78
C ALA A 266 21.33 -4.54 -18.43
N ARG A 267 22.50 -3.99 -18.80
CA ARG A 267 23.62 -4.80 -19.32
C ARG A 267 24.35 -5.54 -18.23
N ASP A 268 24.54 -4.93 -17.06
CA ASP A 268 25.24 -5.55 -15.94
C ASP A 268 24.44 -6.71 -15.33
N LEU A 269 23.11 -6.60 -15.27
CA LEU A 269 22.21 -7.68 -14.88
C LEU A 269 22.25 -8.85 -15.88
N LEU A 270 22.22 -8.57 -17.19
CA LEU A 270 22.37 -9.59 -18.23
C LEU A 270 23.76 -10.25 -18.19
N ALA A 271 24.83 -9.49 -17.95
CA ALA A 271 26.19 -10.02 -17.79
C ALA A 271 26.34 -10.90 -16.53
N ARG A 272 25.51 -10.68 -15.50
CA ARG A 272 25.38 -11.52 -14.31
C ARG A 272 24.44 -12.73 -14.49
N GLY A 273 23.91 -12.93 -15.70
CA GLY A 273 23.11 -14.10 -16.05
C GLY A 273 21.59 -13.96 -15.87
N ALA A 274 21.05 -12.74 -15.75
CA ALA A 274 19.61 -12.53 -15.77
C ALA A 274 18.99 -13.07 -17.07
N SER A 275 17.87 -13.78 -16.98
CA SER A 275 17.14 -14.26 -18.14
C SER A 275 16.39 -13.10 -18.82
N PRO A 276 16.67 -12.78 -20.10
CA PRO A 276 15.93 -11.75 -20.83
C PRO A 276 14.47 -12.15 -21.08
N ALA A 277 14.16 -13.44 -20.96
CA ALA A 277 12.82 -14.04 -21.12
C ALA A 277 12.15 -14.37 -19.77
N ALA A 278 12.69 -13.91 -18.64
CA ALA A 278 12.00 -13.99 -17.36
C ALA A 278 10.61 -13.34 -17.47
N GLN A 279 9.57 -14.01 -16.96
CA GLN A 279 8.19 -13.52 -16.95
C GLN A 279 7.77 -13.08 -15.54
N ASN A 280 7.06 -11.96 -15.42
CA ASN A 280 6.55 -11.52 -14.12
C ASN A 280 5.33 -12.32 -13.63
N THR A 281 5.19 -12.42 -12.31
CA THR A 281 4.14 -13.21 -11.63
C THR A 281 2.74 -12.58 -11.71
N SER A 282 2.62 -11.32 -12.15
CA SER A 282 1.33 -10.64 -12.29
C SER A 282 0.60 -10.90 -13.61
N GLY A 283 1.31 -11.19 -14.71
CA GLY A 283 0.69 -11.32 -16.03
C GLY A 283 1.53 -11.99 -17.11
N GLY A 284 2.74 -12.47 -16.81
CA GLY A 284 3.64 -13.05 -17.81
C GLY A 284 4.37 -12.03 -18.67
N GLU A 285 4.40 -10.75 -18.28
CA GLU A 285 5.15 -9.72 -19.01
C GLU A 285 6.65 -10.04 -18.94
N THR A 286 7.39 -9.76 -20.02
CA THR A 286 8.87 -9.81 -20.04
C THR A 286 9.46 -8.41 -19.76
N PRO A 287 10.77 -8.28 -19.47
CA PRO A 287 11.43 -6.97 -19.32
C PRO A 287 11.26 -6.04 -20.54
N LEU A 288 11.14 -6.61 -21.74
CA LEU A 288 10.89 -5.85 -22.98
C LEU A 288 9.45 -5.35 -23.08
N ILE A 289 8.47 -6.16 -22.65
CA ILE A 289 7.07 -5.72 -22.52
C ILE A 289 6.97 -4.62 -21.46
N ARG A 290 7.64 -4.78 -20.31
CA ARG A 290 7.67 -3.77 -19.24
C ARG A 290 8.29 -2.45 -19.72
N ALA A 291 9.31 -2.50 -20.59
CA ALA A 291 9.98 -1.32 -21.13
C ALA A 291 9.09 -0.39 -21.98
N VAL A 292 8.02 -0.91 -22.60
CA VAL A 292 7.15 -0.13 -23.51
C VAL A 292 5.90 0.47 -22.86
N LEU A 293 5.62 0.12 -21.60
CA LEU A 293 4.47 0.67 -20.85
C LEU A 293 4.73 2.11 -20.32
N PHE A 294 6.00 2.49 -20.19
CA PHE A 294 6.48 3.76 -19.66
C PHE A 294 7.15 4.61 -20.75
N THR A 295 7.23 5.93 -20.56
CA THR A 295 7.82 6.84 -21.56
C THR A 295 9.34 7.00 -21.42
N ASN A 296 9.90 6.62 -20.27
CA ASN A 296 11.31 6.72 -19.90
C ASN A 296 12.31 6.35 -21.03
N ASN A 297 12.02 5.29 -21.78
CA ASN A 297 12.85 4.81 -22.91
C ASN A 297 12.77 5.69 -24.17
N TYR A 298 11.64 6.37 -24.39
CA TYR A 298 11.44 7.40 -25.42
C TYR A 298 12.09 8.72 -25.00
N ASP A 299 11.92 9.12 -23.73
CA ASP A 299 12.42 10.39 -23.20
C ASP A 299 13.96 10.40 -23.15
N LYS A 300 14.57 9.35 -22.56
CA LYS A 300 16.04 9.14 -22.53
C LYS A 300 16.64 8.66 -23.87
N ARG A 301 15.81 8.37 -24.88
CA ARG A 301 16.18 7.79 -26.19
C ARG A 301 16.99 6.47 -26.09
N THR A 302 16.84 5.74 -25.00
CA THR A 302 17.59 4.51 -24.70
C THR A 302 17.00 3.26 -25.32
N PHE A 303 15.73 3.30 -25.76
CA PHE A 303 14.99 2.14 -26.27
C PHE A 303 15.75 1.25 -27.29
N PRO A 304 16.45 1.79 -28.32
CA PRO A 304 17.13 0.94 -29.32
C PRO A 304 18.23 0.07 -28.72
N LYS A 305 18.88 0.52 -27.63
CA LYS A 305 19.93 -0.23 -26.93
C LYS A 305 19.34 -1.33 -26.05
N ILE A 306 18.19 -1.08 -25.42
CA ILE A 306 17.41 -2.10 -24.68
C ILE A 306 16.90 -3.16 -25.66
N VAL A 307 16.31 -2.75 -26.78
CA VAL A 307 15.85 -3.63 -27.86
C VAL A 307 16.99 -4.44 -28.49
N GLN A 308 18.21 -3.89 -28.58
CA GLN A 308 19.38 -4.64 -29.01
C GLN A 308 19.75 -5.76 -28.03
N ALA A 309 19.74 -5.46 -26.72
CA ALA A 309 20.07 -6.42 -25.67
C ALA A 309 18.99 -7.50 -25.46
N LEU A 310 17.71 -7.16 -25.68
CA LEU A 310 16.55 -8.05 -25.51
C LEU A 310 15.96 -8.55 -26.85
N SER A 311 16.73 -8.49 -27.95
CA SER A 311 16.20 -8.77 -29.30
C SER A 311 15.56 -10.16 -29.47
N GLY A 312 16.03 -11.16 -28.72
CA GLY A 312 15.44 -12.50 -28.70
C GLY A 312 14.01 -12.58 -28.15
N THR A 313 13.58 -11.62 -27.32
CA THR A 313 12.26 -11.69 -26.63
C THR A 313 11.17 -10.81 -27.25
N ILE A 314 11.44 -10.23 -28.43
CA ILE A 314 10.45 -9.49 -29.24
C ILE A 314 9.25 -10.39 -29.63
N VAL A 315 9.48 -11.71 -29.78
CA VAL A 315 8.46 -12.70 -30.17
C VAL A 315 7.66 -13.29 -29.01
N GLU A 316 8.07 -13.03 -27.77
CA GLU A 316 7.42 -13.57 -26.58
C GLU A 316 6.05 -12.95 -26.32
N ARG A 317 5.25 -13.66 -25.52
CA ARG A 317 3.87 -13.30 -25.20
C ARG A 317 3.62 -13.31 -23.69
N ASP A 318 2.67 -12.49 -23.26
CA ASP A 318 2.12 -12.54 -21.91
C ASP A 318 1.12 -13.70 -21.73
N TRP A 319 0.52 -13.84 -20.55
CA TRP A 319 -0.47 -14.89 -20.28
C TRP A 319 -1.81 -14.72 -21.02
N HIS A 320 -2.07 -13.54 -21.60
CA HIS A 320 -3.21 -13.28 -22.49
C HIS A 320 -2.86 -13.52 -23.97
N GLY A 321 -1.67 -14.07 -24.26
CA GLY A 321 -1.17 -14.28 -25.62
C GLY A 321 -0.78 -12.99 -26.34
N ALA A 322 -0.82 -11.85 -25.65
CA ALA A 322 -0.54 -10.52 -26.18
C ALA A 322 0.97 -10.35 -26.40
N THR A 323 1.33 -9.69 -27.50
CA THR A 323 2.73 -9.39 -27.86
C THR A 323 3.08 -7.95 -27.49
N VAL A 324 4.38 -7.60 -27.49
CA VAL A 324 4.86 -6.24 -27.22
C VAL A 324 4.10 -5.14 -28.00
N PHE A 325 3.64 -5.41 -29.21
CA PHE A 325 2.82 -4.49 -30.01
C PHE A 325 1.41 -4.25 -29.45
N HIS A 326 0.79 -5.24 -28.79
CA HIS A 326 -0.49 -5.09 -28.10
C HIS A 326 -0.32 -4.21 -26.85
N HIS A 327 0.74 -4.40 -26.06
CA HIS A 327 1.04 -3.52 -24.91
C HIS A 327 1.35 -2.08 -25.34
N ILE A 328 2.01 -1.87 -26.48
CA ILE A 328 2.17 -0.53 -27.09
C ILE A 328 0.80 0.05 -27.49
N ALA A 329 -0.07 -0.76 -28.09
CA ALA A 329 -1.41 -0.35 -28.49
C ALA A 329 -2.31 0.04 -27.30
N GLU A 330 -2.23 -0.68 -26.17
CA GLU A 330 -2.96 -0.30 -24.95
C GLU A 330 -2.35 0.92 -24.26
N SER A 331 -1.01 1.03 -24.20
CA SER A 331 -0.35 2.25 -23.69
C SER A 331 -0.71 3.52 -24.50
N SER A 332 -1.16 3.36 -25.76
CA SER A 332 -1.59 4.45 -26.62
C SER A 332 -2.97 5.04 -26.29
N ARG A 333 -3.70 4.47 -25.32
CA ARG A 333 -4.97 4.99 -24.80
C ARG A 333 -4.86 6.45 -24.31
N SER A 334 -3.75 6.81 -23.66
CA SER A 334 -3.43 8.19 -23.28
C SER A 334 -2.91 8.99 -24.47
N ARG A 335 -3.57 10.09 -24.86
CA ARG A 335 -3.22 10.89 -26.06
C ARG A 335 -1.78 11.43 -26.05
N GLY A 336 -1.21 11.71 -24.88
CA GLY A 336 0.20 12.11 -24.74
C GLY A 336 1.20 11.02 -25.13
N LYS A 337 0.85 9.74 -24.93
CA LYS A 337 1.72 8.59 -25.23
C LYS A 337 1.77 8.24 -26.73
N TRP A 338 0.95 8.87 -27.58
CA TRP A 338 0.88 8.56 -29.03
C TRP A 338 2.22 8.67 -29.78
N SER A 339 3.05 9.66 -29.45
CA SER A 339 4.38 9.84 -30.05
C SER A 339 5.37 8.77 -29.57
N CYS A 340 5.26 8.39 -28.29
CA CYS A 340 6.06 7.36 -27.64
C CYS A 340 5.74 5.97 -28.22
N ALA A 341 4.45 5.61 -28.27
CA ALA A 341 3.97 4.37 -28.86
C ALA A 341 4.41 4.20 -30.32
N ARG A 342 4.32 5.26 -31.14
CA ARG A 342 4.82 5.23 -32.52
C ARG A 342 6.32 4.96 -32.59
N TYR A 343 7.12 5.65 -31.78
CA TYR A 343 8.57 5.45 -31.74
C TYR A 343 8.96 4.03 -31.32
N TYR A 344 8.26 3.43 -30.35
CA TYR A 344 8.50 2.03 -29.97
C TYR A 344 8.17 1.06 -31.12
N CYS A 345 7.06 1.27 -31.84
CA CYS A 345 6.76 0.48 -33.04
C CYS A 345 7.80 0.66 -34.15
N GLU A 346 8.28 1.89 -34.39
CA GLU A 346 9.32 2.17 -35.40
C GLU A 346 10.64 1.45 -35.07
N VAL A 347 11.10 1.51 -33.81
CA VAL A 347 12.34 0.83 -33.38
C VAL A 347 12.20 -0.70 -33.43
N LEU A 348 11.07 -1.25 -32.98
CA LEU A 348 10.84 -2.70 -32.99
C LEU A 348 10.74 -3.27 -34.41
N ILE A 349 9.96 -2.65 -35.31
CA ILE A 349 9.82 -3.13 -36.68
C ILE A 349 11.16 -3.06 -37.42
N ASN A 350 11.94 -1.99 -37.25
CA ASN A 350 13.29 -1.90 -37.81
C ASN A 350 14.19 -3.05 -37.31
N LYS A 351 14.18 -3.33 -36.00
CA LYS A 351 14.97 -4.45 -35.44
C LYS A 351 14.50 -5.81 -35.95
N MET A 352 13.19 -6.00 -36.14
CA MET A 352 12.65 -7.25 -36.70
C MET A 352 13.00 -7.42 -38.18
N GLN A 353 13.06 -6.34 -38.96
CA GLN A 353 13.51 -6.39 -40.36
C GLN A 353 14.99 -6.83 -40.47
N GLU A 354 15.85 -6.44 -39.51
CA GLU A 354 17.22 -6.97 -39.41
C GLU A 354 17.28 -8.47 -39.09
N MET A 355 16.29 -9.01 -38.36
CA MET A 355 16.21 -10.44 -38.00
C MET A 355 15.51 -11.30 -39.07
N GLY A 356 14.63 -10.71 -39.88
CA GLY A 356 14.00 -11.33 -41.05
C GLY A 356 12.54 -10.95 -41.24
N SER A 357 12.13 -10.74 -42.50
CA SER A 357 10.78 -10.31 -42.89
C SER A 357 9.65 -11.18 -42.33
N ASN A 358 9.86 -12.50 -42.23
CA ASN A 358 8.83 -13.45 -41.85
C ASN A 358 8.37 -13.27 -40.39
N TYR A 359 9.26 -12.80 -39.51
CA TYR A 359 8.92 -12.49 -38.13
C TYR A 359 7.98 -11.29 -38.01
N VAL A 360 8.13 -10.28 -38.89
CA VAL A 360 7.27 -9.08 -38.90
C VAL A 360 5.83 -9.47 -39.20
N HIS A 361 5.59 -10.25 -40.26
CA HIS A 361 4.24 -10.73 -40.58
C HIS A 361 3.68 -11.57 -39.43
N ALA A 362 4.38 -12.62 -38.99
CA ALA A 362 3.87 -13.56 -38.00
C ALA A 362 3.51 -12.91 -36.64
N LEU A 363 4.23 -11.84 -36.26
CA LEU A 363 3.95 -11.11 -35.02
C LEU A 363 2.90 -10.01 -35.19
N LEU A 364 2.79 -9.36 -36.35
CA LEU A 364 1.73 -8.37 -36.60
C LEU A 364 0.37 -9.02 -36.85
N THR A 365 0.32 -10.24 -37.41
CA THR A 365 -0.89 -11.08 -37.46
C THR A 365 -1.15 -11.88 -36.18
N SER A 366 -0.39 -11.64 -35.10
CA SER A 366 -0.71 -12.24 -33.80
C SER A 366 -1.96 -11.59 -33.20
N VAL A 367 -2.69 -12.39 -32.42
CA VAL A 367 -3.89 -11.98 -31.69
C VAL A 367 -3.79 -12.37 -30.21
N ASP A 368 -4.53 -11.65 -29.37
CA ASP A 368 -4.71 -11.91 -27.94
C ASP A 368 -5.88 -12.90 -27.64
N THR A 369 -6.22 -13.07 -26.36
CA THR A 369 -7.40 -13.85 -25.90
C THR A 369 -8.75 -13.37 -26.43
N ASN A 370 -8.88 -12.10 -26.84
CA ASN A 370 -10.10 -11.54 -27.45
C ASN A 370 -10.15 -11.75 -28.98
N HIS A 371 -9.09 -12.33 -29.54
CA HIS A 371 -8.76 -12.31 -30.97
C HIS A 371 -8.56 -10.87 -31.53
N ASP A 372 -8.34 -9.86 -30.69
CA ASP A 372 -7.96 -8.52 -31.14
C ASP A 372 -6.52 -8.55 -31.69
N THR A 373 -6.26 -7.90 -32.83
CA THR A 373 -4.89 -7.63 -33.30
C THR A 373 -4.36 -6.33 -32.70
N ALA A 374 -3.03 -6.18 -32.61
CA ALA A 374 -2.40 -4.93 -32.16
C ALA A 374 -2.84 -3.70 -32.98
N ALA A 375 -3.14 -3.87 -34.27
CA ALA A 375 -3.70 -2.81 -35.11
C ALA A 375 -5.12 -2.43 -34.69
N LEU A 376 -6.00 -3.41 -34.44
CA LEU A 376 -7.38 -3.20 -33.98
C LEU A 376 -7.43 -2.54 -32.60
N CYS A 377 -6.60 -2.99 -31.66
CA CYS A 377 -6.41 -2.36 -30.34
C CYS A 377 -6.01 -0.88 -30.49
N ALA A 378 -4.98 -0.58 -31.30
CA ALA A 378 -4.51 0.79 -31.49
C ALA A 378 -5.55 1.72 -32.16
N ILE A 379 -6.43 1.18 -33.01
CA ILE A 379 -7.58 1.92 -33.57
C ILE A 379 -8.68 2.15 -32.55
N ARG A 380 -9.05 1.14 -31.75
CA ARG A 380 -10.07 1.26 -30.70
C ARG A 380 -9.64 2.26 -29.62
N ASN A 381 -8.35 2.35 -29.31
CA ASN A 381 -7.75 3.39 -28.47
C ASN A 381 -7.52 4.75 -29.19
N GLY A 382 -8.01 4.90 -30.43
CA GLY A 382 -7.99 6.14 -31.19
C GLY A 382 -6.62 6.55 -31.77
N CYS A 383 -5.58 5.74 -31.59
CA CYS A 383 -4.22 6.01 -32.05
C CYS A 383 -4.03 5.65 -33.53
N VAL A 384 -4.80 6.29 -34.41
CA VAL A 384 -4.82 6.06 -35.87
C VAL A 384 -3.42 6.11 -36.51
N LYS A 385 -2.49 6.93 -35.98
CA LYS A 385 -1.10 7.03 -36.46
C LYS A 385 -0.22 5.81 -36.18
N VAL A 386 -0.52 5.03 -35.13
CA VAL A 386 0.17 3.78 -34.81
C VAL A 386 -0.45 2.65 -35.63
N ALA A 387 -1.77 2.52 -35.63
CA ALA A 387 -2.42 1.45 -36.37
C ALA A 387 -2.20 1.53 -37.89
N THR A 388 -2.29 2.72 -38.52
CA THR A 388 -1.93 2.86 -39.93
C THR A 388 -0.45 2.60 -40.20
N PHE A 389 0.44 2.79 -39.22
CA PHE A 389 1.85 2.41 -39.35
C PHE A 389 2.04 0.88 -39.27
N LEU A 390 1.30 0.17 -38.41
CA LEU A 390 1.32 -1.29 -38.35
C LEU A 390 0.73 -1.90 -39.65
N LEU A 391 -0.42 -1.40 -40.11
CA LEU A 391 -1.10 -1.88 -41.32
C LEU A 391 -0.33 -1.59 -42.61
N ASN A 392 0.50 -0.54 -42.65
CA ASN A 392 1.44 -0.31 -43.76
C ASN A 392 2.56 -1.36 -43.83
N HIS A 393 2.83 -2.11 -42.75
CA HIS A 393 3.83 -3.19 -42.70
C HIS A 393 3.23 -4.59 -42.79
N CYS A 394 1.97 -4.77 -42.41
CA CYS A 394 1.18 -5.98 -42.60
C CYS A 394 -0.30 -5.62 -42.81
N PRO A 395 -0.77 -5.49 -44.07
CA PRO A 395 -2.17 -5.20 -44.37
C PRO A 395 -3.13 -6.30 -43.90
N GLU A 396 -2.67 -7.56 -43.88
CA GLU A 396 -3.46 -8.74 -43.50
C GLU A 396 -3.99 -8.64 -42.06
N ALA A 397 -3.20 -8.07 -41.15
CA ALA A 397 -3.59 -7.82 -39.76
C ALA A 397 -4.77 -6.84 -39.60
N GLY A 398 -5.20 -6.18 -40.69
CA GLY A 398 -6.34 -5.29 -40.76
C GLY A 398 -7.68 -5.96 -41.08
N GLU A 399 -7.62 -7.12 -41.73
CA GLU A 399 -8.79 -7.91 -42.18
C GLU A 399 -9.15 -9.04 -41.19
N LEU A 400 -8.28 -9.35 -40.23
CA LEU A 400 -8.54 -10.34 -39.19
C LEU A 400 -9.65 -9.85 -38.23
N PRO A 401 -10.77 -10.59 -38.06
CA PRO A 401 -11.83 -10.25 -37.13
C PRO A 401 -11.52 -10.76 -35.71
N ASN A 402 -11.91 -9.98 -34.70
CA ASN A 402 -11.90 -10.44 -33.31
C ASN A 402 -13.11 -11.35 -32.97
N LEU A 403 -13.24 -11.79 -31.72
CA LEU A 403 -14.35 -12.65 -31.26
C LEU A 403 -15.76 -12.04 -31.42
N LYS A 404 -15.88 -10.74 -31.75
CA LYS A 404 -17.15 -10.06 -32.04
C LYS A 404 -17.38 -9.82 -33.54
N GLY A 405 -16.41 -10.14 -34.39
CA GLY A 405 -16.43 -9.81 -35.82
C GLY A 405 -15.88 -8.42 -36.17
N GLU A 406 -15.40 -7.63 -35.21
CA GLU A 406 -14.85 -6.28 -35.46
C GLU A 406 -13.50 -6.39 -36.20
N THR A 407 -13.29 -5.59 -37.25
CA THR A 407 -12.00 -5.50 -37.98
C THR A 407 -11.37 -4.11 -37.91
N ALA A 408 -10.05 -4.02 -38.00
CA ALA A 408 -9.34 -2.74 -37.95
C ALA A 408 -9.63 -1.86 -39.20
N ASN A 409 -9.76 -2.48 -40.38
CA ASN A 409 -10.04 -1.75 -41.61
C ASN A 409 -11.48 -1.21 -41.68
N GLU A 410 -12.46 -1.86 -41.04
CA GLU A 410 -13.81 -1.34 -40.86
C GLU A 410 -13.84 -0.09 -39.98
N TYR A 411 -13.22 -0.13 -38.80
CA TYR A 411 -13.10 1.05 -37.94
C TYR A 411 -12.36 2.21 -38.64
N LEU A 412 -11.29 1.94 -39.40
CA LEU A 412 -10.61 2.97 -40.20
C LEU A 412 -11.50 3.58 -41.28
N ARG A 413 -12.39 2.79 -41.89
CA ARG A 413 -13.37 3.28 -42.87
C ARG A 413 -14.41 4.17 -42.19
N ALA A 414 -15.02 3.71 -41.09
CA ALA A 414 -15.98 4.49 -40.32
C ALA A 414 -15.39 5.82 -39.81
N LEU A 415 -14.12 5.85 -39.40
CA LEU A 415 -13.41 7.08 -39.01
C LEU A 415 -13.16 8.05 -40.18
N ARG A 416 -12.98 7.55 -41.41
CA ARG A 416 -12.89 8.39 -42.62
C ARG A 416 -14.25 8.96 -43.01
N GLU A 417 -15.28 8.12 -43.07
CA GLU A 417 -16.66 8.51 -43.40
C GLU A 417 -17.21 9.53 -42.39
N LYS A 418 -16.94 9.36 -41.09
CA LYS A 418 -17.26 10.34 -40.05
C LYS A 418 -16.51 11.67 -40.23
N LYS A 419 -15.28 11.65 -40.74
CA LYS A 419 -14.51 12.87 -41.03
C LYS A 419 -15.02 13.57 -42.31
N GLU A 420 -15.40 12.82 -43.33
CA GLU A 420 -15.88 13.36 -44.61
C GLU A 420 -17.30 13.93 -44.50
N SER A 421 -18.18 13.28 -43.73
CA SER A 421 -19.50 13.85 -43.37
C SER A 421 -19.39 15.16 -42.58
N LEU A 422 -18.44 15.25 -41.62
CA LEU A 422 -18.11 16.50 -40.92
C LEU A 422 -17.46 17.58 -41.80
N GLN A 423 -17.06 17.25 -43.03
CA GLN A 423 -16.44 18.19 -43.98
C GLN A 423 -17.36 18.59 -45.14
N GLN A 424 -18.65 18.22 -45.14
CA GLN A 424 -19.59 18.76 -46.10
C GLN A 424 -19.72 20.29 -45.94
N PRO A 425 -19.53 21.08 -47.01
CA PRO A 425 -19.72 22.52 -46.95
C PRO A 425 -21.21 22.83 -46.74
N GLY A 426 -21.52 23.68 -45.76
CA GLY A 426 -22.90 24.02 -45.39
C GLY A 426 -23.74 24.48 -46.59
N SER A 427 -24.97 23.99 -46.67
CA SER A 427 -25.86 24.15 -47.81
C SER A 427 -26.19 25.61 -48.11
N SER A 428 -25.46 26.19 -49.06
CA SER A 428 -25.69 27.52 -49.61
C SER A 428 -25.23 27.52 -51.07
N PRO A 429 -26.11 27.84 -52.05
CA PRO A 429 -25.73 27.84 -53.46
C PRO A 429 -24.57 28.82 -53.72
N PRO A 430 -23.53 28.42 -54.47
CA PRO A 430 -22.43 29.32 -54.80
C PRO A 430 -22.95 30.45 -55.69
N ARG A 431 -22.83 31.70 -55.22
CA ARG A 431 -23.02 32.85 -56.10
C ARG A 431 -21.91 32.87 -57.15
N THR A 432 -22.29 33.04 -58.40
CA THR A 432 -21.37 33.11 -59.54
C THR A 432 -20.47 34.35 -59.43
N GLY A 433 -19.15 34.15 -59.34
CA GLY A 433 -18.17 35.23 -59.54
C GLY A 433 -16.89 35.21 -58.69
N GLU A 434 -16.83 34.49 -57.56
CA GLU A 434 -15.65 34.58 -56.67
C GLU A 434 -14.60 33.48 -56.92
N SER A 435 -13.35 33.90 -57.17
CA SER A 435 -12.20 33.01 -57.42
C SER A 435 -11.46 32.65 -56.12
N PHE A 436 -10.90 31.43 -56.08
CA PHE A 436 -10.42 30.79 -54.85
C PHE A 436 -9.16 31.38 -54.19
N THR A 437 -8.55 32.42 -54.76
CA THR A 437 -7.24 32.96 -54.32
C THR A 437 -7.32 33.96 -53.15
N ALA A 438 -8.52 34.40 -52.75
CA ALA A 438 -8.69 35.51 -51.78
C ALA A 438 -8.34 35.19 -50.30
N LYS A 439 -8.09 33.92 -49.92
CA LYS A 439 -7.99 33.52 -48.50
C LYS A 439 -6.65 33.77 -47.81
N GLN A 440 -5.55 34.00 -48.54
CA GLN A 440 -4.22 34.24 -47.91
C GLN A 440 -3.88 35.73 -47.69
N ALA A 441 -4.46 36.66 -48.46
CA ALA A 441 -4.09 38.08 -48.40
C ALA A 441 -4.58 38.82 -47.13
N ARG A 442 -5.65 38.34 -46.48
CA ARG A 442 -6.35 39.05 -45.39
C ARG A 442 -5.57 39.14 -44.07
N ARG A 443 -4.43 38.44 -43.92
CA ARG A 443 -3.67 38.35 -42.65
C ARG A 443 -2.50 39.34 -42.47
N LYS A 444 -2.20 40.21 -43.45
CA LYS A 444 -0.97 41.05 -43.42
C LYS A 444 -1.15 42.56 -43.69
N ARG A 445 -2.36 43.11 -43.56
CA ARG A 445 -2.61 44.57 -43.66
C ARG A 445 -3.66 45.05 -42.64
N GLN A 446 -3.25 45.22 -41.38
CA GLN A 446 -3.98 46.04 -40.41
C GLN A 446 -3.05 46.65 -39.34
N LYS A 447 -2.14 47.52 -39.79
CA LYS A 447 -1.61 48.65 -39.00
C LYS A 447 -1.86 49.94 -39.80
N ASP A 448 -1.62 51.08 -39.15
CA ASP A 448 -1.58 52.41 -39.76
C ASP A 448 -2.94 53.02 -40.15
N ALA A 449 -3.87 53.02 -39.19
CA ALA A 449 -5.03 53.93 -39.17
C ALA A 449 -5.46 54.25 -37.71
N ILE A 450 -4.51 54.65 -36.85
CA ILE A 450 -4.84 55.07 -35.48
C ILE A 450 -5.48 56.46 -35.54
N SER A 451 -6.74 56.58 -35.10
CA SER A 451 -7.44 57.87 -34.99
C SER A 451 -6.71 58.79 -34.00
N ARG A 452 -6.69 60.12 -34.25
CA ARG A 452 -6.06 61.09 -33.34
C ARG A 452 -6.55 60.99 -31.89
N ALA A 453 -7.81 60.61 -31.67
CA ALA A 453 -8.34 60.33 -30.33
C ALA A 453 -7.72 59.07 -29.71
N ALA A 454 -7.51 58.01 -30.50
CA ALA A 454 -6.86 56.78 -30.05
C ALA A 454 -5.36 56.98 -29.78
N SER A 455 -4.66 57.83 -30.54
CA SER A 455 -3.27 58.23 -30.23
C SER A 455 -3.17 58.92 -28.88
N LEU A 456 -4.03 59.92 -28.60
CA LEU A 456 -4.05 60.62 -27.30
C LEU A 456 -4.46 59.73 -26.11
N VAL A 457 -5.19 58.65 -26.38
CA VAL A 457 -5.49 57.61 -25.38
C VAL A 457 -4.28 56.70 -25.17
N LEU A 458 -3.59 56.28 -26.24
CA LEU A 458 -2.37 55.47 -26.16
C LEU A 458 -1.22 56.22 -25.47
N ASP A 459 -1.01 57.51 -25.73
CA ASP A 459 0.02 58.32 -25.04
C ASP A 459 -0.19 58.41 -23.52
N LYS A 460 -1.45 58.28 -23.05
CA LYS A 460 -1.79 58.35 -21.62
C LYS A 460 -1.94 57.00 -20.94
N ILE A 461 -2.43 55.99 -21.66
CA ILE A 461 -2.64 54.63 -21.13
C ILE A 461 -1.39 53.77 -21.31
N GLY A 462 -0.58 53.99 -22.36
CA GLY A 462 0.66 53.28 -22.63
C GLY A 462 1.60 53.26 -21.42
N PRO A 463 2.04 54.42 -20.89
CA PRO A 463 2.93 54.47 -19.73
C PRO A 463 2.36 53.77 -18.47
N LEU A 464 1.03 53.80 -18.28
CA LEU A 464 0.36 53.12 -17.16
C LEU A 464 0.26 51.60 -17.37
N MET A 465 0.09 51.15 -18.62
CA MET A 465 0.14 49.73 -18.97
C MET A 465 1.57 49.20 -18.91
N ASP A 466 2.56 49.96 -19.37
CA ASP A 466 3.98 49.62 -19.26
C ASP A 466 4.40 49.53 -17.78
N GLU A 467 4.07 50.53 -16.95
CA GLU A 467 4.31 50.50 -15.49
C GLU A 467 3.61 49.30 -14.83
N GLY A 468 2.38 48.99 -15.24
CA GLY A 468 1.65 47.80 -14.79
C GLY A 468 2.30 46.48 -15.23
N SER A 469 2.82 46.41 -16.46
CA SER A 469 3.53 45.25 -17.00
C SER A 469 4.89 45.05 -16.36
N TYR A 470 5.66 46.11 -16.07
CA TYR A 470 6.90 46.01 -15.32
C TYR A 470 6.66 45.51 -13.89
N LYS A 471 5.65 46.04 -13.18
CA LYS A 471 5.28 45.54 -11.83
C LYS A 471 4.79 44.09 -11.85
N LEU A 472 4.05 43.69 -12.90
CA LEU A 472 3.59 42.31 -13.05
C LEU A 472 4.76 41.35 -13.36
N ALA A 473 5.71 41.77 -14.19
CA ALA A 473 6.94 41.01 -14.46
C ALA A 473 7.79 40.87 -13.18
N ASP A 474 8.07 41.97 -12.49
CA ASP A 474 8.82 42.00 -11.21
C ASP A 474 8.15 41.13 -10.13
N MET A 475 6.81 41.10 -10.07
CA MET A 475 6.07 40.16 -9.21
C MET A 475 6.24 38.69 -9.63
N TYR A 476 6.23 38.38 -10.93
CA TYR A 476 6.46 37.00 -11.40
C TYR A 476 7.90 36.56 -11.20
N ASP A 477 8.88 37.40 -11.52
CA ASP A 477 10.31 37.11 -11.32
C ASP A 477 10.61 36.94 -9.81
N SER A 478 10.02 37.76 -8.95
CA SER A 478 10.11 37.60 -7.49
C SER A 478 9.49 36.28 -7.01
N GLN A 479 8.31 35.90 -7.51
CA GLN A 479 7.70 34.60 -7.20
C GLN A 479 8.51 33.41 -7.74
N MET A 480 9.14 33.53 -8.91
CA MET A 480 10.00 32.48 -9.46
C MET A 480 11.26 32.31 -8.59
N ASN A 481 11.90 33.40 -8.17
CA ASN A 481 13.02 33.35 -7.23
C ASN A 481 12.60 32.72 -5.87
N GLU A 482 11.43 33.07 -5.34
CA GLU A 482 10.87 32.44 -4.13
C GLU A 482 10.70 30.92 -4.32
N LYS A 483 10.16 30.48 -5.47
CA LYS A 483 10.01 29.05 -5.77
C LYS A 483 11.31 28.32 -6.05
N ASP A 484 12.30 28.96 -6.68
CA ASP A 484 13.64 28.39 -6.83
C ASP A 484 14.32 28.23 -5.46
N THR A 485 14.11 29.16 -4.50
CA THR A 485 14.57 28.98 -3.12
C THR A 485 13.83 27.86 -2.37
N GLU A 486 12.49 27.75 -2.49
CA GLU A 486 11.74 26.62 -1.93
C GLU A 486 12.22 25.27 -2.49
N ILE A 487 12.52 25.21 -3.80
CA ILE A 487 13.04 24.02 -4.46
C ILE A 487 14.46 23.70 -4.00
N ALA A 488 15.32 24.69 -3.77
CA ALA A 488 16.67 24.50 -3.25
C ALA A 488 16.66 23.98 -1.80
N GLU A 489 15.84 24.58 -0.93
CA GLU A 489 15.67 24.12 0.45
C GLU A 489 15.07 22.70 0.50
N ALA A 490 14.07 22.40 -0.33
CA ALA A 490 13.49 21.07 -0.41
C ALA A 490 14.49 20.01 -0.90
N LYS A 491 15.38 20.34 -1.85
CA LYS A 491 16.46 19.45 -2.31
C LYS A 491 17.51 19.21 -1.23
N GLN A 492 17.90 20.24 -0.46
CA GLN A 492 18.82 20.06 0.66
C GLN A 492 18.20 19.17 1.74
N ALA A 493 16.95 19.43 2.13
CA ALA A 493 16.25 18.61 3.12
C ALA A 493 16.08 17.15 2.66
N LEU A 494 15.87 16.91 1.36
CA LEU A 494 15.84 15.56 0.79
C LEU A 494 17.19 14.85 0.96
N SER A 495 18.30 15.50 0.58
CA SER A 495 19.66 14.99 0.75
C SER A 495 19.97 14.66 2.22
N ASP A 496 19.57 15.53 3.15
CA ASP A 496 19.79 15.33 4.59
C ASP A 496 18.98 14.13 5.13
N PHE A 497 17.73 13.95 4.68
CA PHE A 497 16.93 12.77 5.03
C PHE A 497 17.46 11.48 4.40
N GLU A 498 17.98 11.53 3.17
CA GLU A 498 18.58 10.38 2.50
C GLU A 498 19.85 9.91 3.22
N ALA A 499 20.72 10.83 3.62
CA ALA A 499 21.90 10.54 4.42
C ALA A 499 21.53 9.92 5.80
N GLN A 500 20.53 10.49 6.49
CA GLN A 500 20.01 9.91 7.75
C GLN A 500 19.44 8.51 7.54
N ARG A 501 18.67 8.30 6.47
CA ARG A 501 18.05 7.02 6.11
C ARG A 501 19.09 5.94 5.77
N HIS A 502 20.14 6.30 5.02
CA HIS A 502 21.23 5.37 4.68
C HIS A 502 22.04 5.01 5.94
N LYS A 503 22.34 5.98 6.82
CA LYS A 503 22.93 5.72 8.14
C LYS A 503 22.08 4.78 8.99
N ILE A 504 20.77 5.01 9.11
CA ILE A 504 19.85 4.15 9.87
C ILE A 504 19.79 2.74 9.25
N ARG A 505 19.82 2.60 7.92
CA ARG A 505 19.92 1.30 7.23
C ARG A 505 21.23 0.58 7.57
N GLN A 506 22.37 1.28 7.58
CA GLN A 506 23.68 0.72 7.94
C GLN A 506 23.77 0.31 9.42
N GLU A 507 23.21 1.12 10.33
CA GLU A 507 23.08 0.78 11.75
C GLU A 507 22.14 -0.43 11.94
N THR A 508 21.03 -0.50 11.21
CA THR A 508 20.13 -1.66 11.21
C THR A 508 20.82 -2.92 10.71
N PHE A 509 21.55 -2.86 9.59
CA PHE A 509 22.31 -3.99 9.04
C PHE A 509 23.39 -4.46 10.01
N THR A 510 24.18 -3.55 10.58
CA THR A 510 25.24 -3.91 11.54
C THR A 510 24.71 -4.36 12.90
N LEU A 511 23.45 -4.07 13.24
CA LEU A 511 22.75 -4.68 14.38
C LEU A 511 22.17 -6.06 14.02
N MET A 512 21.61 -6.25 12.82
CA MET A 512 21.12 -7.55 12.35
C MET A 512 22.26 -8.56 12.14
N ALA A 513 23.39 -8.15 11.59
CA ALA A 513 24.61 -8.97 11.48
C ALA A 513 25.27 -9.29 12.84
N LYS A 514 24.88 -8.59 13.91
CA LYS A 514 25.24 -8.88 15.32
C LYS A 514 24.15 -9.63 16.08
N ALA A 515 22.96 -9.78 15.53
CA ALA A 515 21.93 -10.62 16.13
C ALA A 515 22.41 -12.07 16.05
N GLU A 516 22.45 -12.76 17.18
CA GLU A 516 22.97 -14.13 17.18
C GLU A 516 22.07 -15.04 16.35
N ASP A 517 22.70 -15.64 15.35
CA ASP A 517 22.13 -16.60 14.41
C ASP A 517 21.19 -17.61 15.09
N ALA A 518 19.88 -17.42 14.87
CA ALA A 518 18.82 -18.10 15.60
C ALA A 518 18.84 -19.63 15.41
N SER A 519 19.52 -20.12 14.36
CA SER A 519 19.79 -21.54 14.12
C SER A 519 20.58 -22.21 15.26
N LYS A 520 21.29 -21.42 16.09
CA LYS A 520 22.07 -21.90 17.24
C LYS A 520 21.22 -22.13 18.49
N ILE A 521 20.02 -21.54 18.58
CA ILE A 521 19.14 -21.67 19.76
C ILE A 521 18.73 -23.15 20.00
N PRO A 522 18.31 -23.94 18.99
CA PRO A 522 18.06 -25.37 19.17
C PRO A 522 19.28 -26.16 19.67
N ALA A 523 20.47 -25.89 19.14
CA ALA A 523 21.70 -26.58 19.53
C ALA A 523 22.11 -26.24 20.99
N LEU A 524 21.97 -24.97 21.39
CA LEU A 524 22.22 -24.53 22.77
C LEU A 524 21.20 -25.12 23.76
N ARG A 525 19.92 -25.26 23.37
CA ARG A 525 18.91 -25.97 24.16
C ARG A 525 19.28 -27.45 24.34
N GLN A 526 19.65 -28.13 23.25
CA GLN A 526 20.07 -29.54 23.32
C GLN A 526 21.29 -29.76 24.23
N GLN A 527 22.26 -28.82 24.24
CA GLN A 527 23.40 -28.85 25.16
C GLN A 527 22.98 -28.61 26.62
N TYR A 528 22.05 -27.68 26.87
CA TYR A 528 21.47 -27.45 28.20
C TYR A 528 20.73 -28.69 28.72
N ASP A 529 19.85 -29.29 27.90
CA ASP A 529 19.08 -30.49 28.28
C ASP A 529 19.98 -31.69 28.57
N ALA A 530 21.07 -31.86 27.81
CA ALA A 530 22.08 -32.88 28.07
C ALA A 530 22.79 -32.65 29.43
N CYS A 531 23.27 -31.43 29.69
CA CYS A 531 23.92 -31.07 30.95
C CYS A 531 22.97 -31.23 32.16
N LEU A 532 21.70 -30.87 32.00
CA LEU A 532 20.67 -31.06 33.03
C LEU A 532 20.41 -32.55 33.28
N GLY A 533 20.44 -33.39 32.24
CA GLY A 533 20.38 -34.84 32.34
C GLY A 533 21.54 -35.45 33.13
N GLU A 534 22.78 -34.98 32.89
CA GLU A 534 23.97 -35.41 33.64
C GLU A 534 23.90 -35.02 35.12
N ILE A 535 23.60 -33.75 35.42
CA ILE A 535 23.44 -33.25 36.80
C ILE A 535 22.34 -34.04 37.53
N ARG A 536 21.20 -34.27 36.88
CA ARG A 536 20.11 -35.08 37.42
C ARG A 536 20.58 -36.52 37.72
N SER A 537 21.34 -37.15 36.82
CA SER A 537 21.85 -38.51 37.05
C SER A 537 22.77 -38.59 38.26
N LEU A 538 23.68 -37.63 38.42
CA LEU A 538 24.59 -37.56 39.56
C LEU A 538 23.85 -37.32 40.89
N LEU A 539 22.79 -36.50 40.89
CA LEU A 539 21.91 -36.33 42.05
C LEU A 539 21.10 -37.61 42.34
N GLU A 540 20.53 -38.28 41.34
CA GLU A 540 19.81 -39.55 41.53
C GLU A 540 20.73 -40.65 42.10
N GLN A 541 22.00 -40.71 41.69
CA GLN A 541 23.02 -41.60 42.25
C GLN A 541 23.37 -41.26 43.70
N LYS A 542 23.69 -39.99 44.00
CA LYS A 542 24.00 -39.52 45.35
C LYS A 542 22.88 -39.88 46.34
N GLU A 543 21.65 -39.48 46.02
CA GLU A 543 20.49 -39.71 46.87
C GLU A 543 20.10 -41.21 46.96
N HIS A 544 20.46 -42.03 45.96
CA HIS A 544 20.30 -43.48 46.07
C HIS A 544 21.30 -44.08 47.07
N GLY A 545 22.54 -43.60 47.08
CA GLY A 545 23.55 -43.99 48.07
C GLY A 545 23.15 -43.64 49.50
N THR A 546 22.56 -42.45 49.73
CA THR A 546 22.00 -42.05 51.03
C THR A 546 20.91 -43.03 51.47
N LEU A 547 19.89 -43.24 50.64
CA LEU A 547 18.76 -44.14 50.95
C LEU A 547 19.21 -45.58 51.20
N GLN A 548 20.21 -46.09 50.46
CA GLN A 548 20.75 -47.43 50.69
C GLN A 548 21.43 -47.55 52.07
N GLN A 549 22.11 -46.50 52.53
CA GLN A 549 22.71 -46.46 53.87
C GLN A 549 21.65 -46.33 54.98
N GLU A 550 20.55 -45.61 54.75
CA GLU A 550 19.44 -45.51 55.70
C GLU A 550 18.68 -46.83 55.83
N ILE A 551 18.36 -47.49 54.72
CA ILE A 551 17.75 -48.83 54.70
C ILE A 551 18.64 -49.82 55.46
N PHE A 552 19.95 -49.86 55.16
CA PHE A 552 20.90 -50.73 55.85
C PHE A 552 21.09 -50.42 57.36
N GLN A 553 20.72 -49.21 57.82
CA GLN A 553 20.69 -48.86 59.24
C GLN A 553 19.38 -49.31 59.89
N GLN A 554 18.24 -49.18 59.20
CA GLN A 554 16.94 -49.67 59.68
C GLN A 554 16.90 -51.20 59.73
N ASP A 555 17.44 -51.88 58.71
CA ASP A 555 17.48 -53.35 58.62
C ASP A 555 18.23 -53.99 59.81
N LYS A 556 19.22 -53.30 60.38
CA LYS A 556 19.95 -53.74 61.58
C LYS A 556 19.17 -53.57 62.90
N GLN A 557 18.14 -52.72 62.90
CA GLN A 557 17.29 -52.45 64.07
C GLN A 557 16.02 -53.30 64.04
N ILE A 558 15.60 -53.75 62.86
CA ILE A 558 14.45 -54.64 62.66
C ILE A 558 14.82 -56.08 63.08
N ASN A 559 13.88 -56.78 63.71
CA ASN A 559 14.04 -58.19 64.09
C ASN A 559 14.30 -59.06 62.83
N PRO A 560 15.38 -59.86 62.77
CA PRO A 560 15.67 -60.74 61.64
C PRO A 560 14.52 -61.67 61.21
N GLN A 561 13.61 -62.03 62.13
CA GLN A 561 12.42 -62.85 61.82
C GLN A 561 11.29 -62.10 61.08
N ALA A 562 11.35 -60.76 60.99
CA ALA A 562 10.40 -59.96 60.21
C ALA A 562 10.68 -60.03 58.70
N PHE A 563 11.90 -60.42 58.30
CA PHE A 563 12.27 -60.52 56.89
C PHE A 563 11.87 -61.87 56.28
N ARG A 564 11.23 -61.81 55.11
CA ARG A 564 10.78 -63.00 54.35
C ARG A 564 11.93 -63.84 53.77
N PHE A 565 13.19 -63.45 53.97
CA PHE A 565 14.41 -64.16 53.50
C PHE A 565 14.48 -65.64 53.92
N THR A 566 13.80 -66.04 55.00
CA THR A 566 13.78 -67.42 55.51
C THR A 566 12.63 -68.28 54.95
N ASN A 567 11.69 -67.71 54.20
CA ASN A 567 10.53 -68.42 53.65
C ASN A 567 10.53 -68.40 52.10
N PRO A 568 10.90 -69.50 51.42
CA PRO A 568 11.03 -69.55 49.97
C PRO A 568 9.70 -69.73 49.21
N GLN A 569 8.55 -69.79 49.89
CA GLN A 569 7.25 -69.92 49.21
C GLN A 569 6.82 -68.62 48.52
N PRO A 570 6.02 -68.66 47.43
CA PRO A 570 5.45 -67.45 46.82
C PRO A 570 4.56 -66.67 47.80
N LEU A 571 4.20 -65.43 47.47
CA LEU A 571 3.22 -64.68 48.26
C LEU A 571 1.82 -65.29 48.08
N SER A 572 1.12 -65.49 49.18
CA SER A 572 -0.31 -65.79 49.19
C SER A 572 -1.12 -64.58 48.69
N ALA A 573 -2.34 -64.83 48.19
CA ALA A 573 -3.21 -63.76 47.69
C ALA A 573 -3.58 -62.70 48.75
N ASP A 574 -3.54 -63.07 50.03
CA ASP A 574 -3.77 -62.17 51.16
C ASP A 574 -2.51 -61.36 51.53
N GLU A 575 -1.31 -61.97 51.53
CA GLU A 575 -0.04 -61.22 51.62
C GLU A 575 0.09 -60.21 50.47
N MET A 576 -0.26 -60.61 49.24
CA MET A 576 -0.26 -59.70 48.08
C MET A 576 -1.21 -58.51 48.30
N ARG A 577 -2.45 -58.75 48.74
CA ARG A 577 -3.42 -57.68 49.06
C ARG A 577 -2.97 -56.80 50.24
N ALA A 578 -2.27 -57.35 51.23
CA ALA A 578 -1.69 -56.58 52.32
C ALA A 578 -0.46 -55.73 51.89
N SER A 579 0.31 -56.20 50.91
CA SER A 579 1.48 -55.47 50.38
C SER A 579 1.12 -54.35 49.38
N LEU A 580 -0.04 -54.46 48.72
CA LEU A 580 -0.44 -53.55 47.64
C LEU A 580 -0.49 -52.06 48.02
N PRO A 581 -1.02 -51.63 49.19
CA PRO A 581 -0.99 -50.22 49.59
C PRO A 581 0.43 -49.68 49.73
N TRP A 582 1.34 -50.47 50.29
CA TRP A 582 2.74 -50.10 50.48
C TRP A 582 3.51 -50.02 49.15
N ALA A 583 3.20 -50.89 48.19
CA ALA A 583 3.75 -50.80 46.84
C ALA A 583 3.27 -49.54 46.08
N ILE A 584 2.01 -49.15 46.27
CA ILE A 584 1.44 -47.91 45.73
C ILE A 584 2.11 -46.68 46.36
N GLU A 585 2.22 -46.64 47.69
CA GLU A 585 2.87 -45.55 48.43
C GLU A 585 4.35 -45.40 48.02
N LEU A 586 5.10 -46.51 47.97
CA LEU A 586 6.49 -46.52 47.54
C LEU A 586 6.66 -45.95 46.12
N ASN A 587 5.76 -46.27 45.19
CA ASN A 587 5.77 -45.71 43.84
C ASN A 587 5.47 -44.20 43.83
N GLN A 588 4.54 -43.71 44.66
CA GLN A 588 4.27 -42.28 44.81
C GLN A 588 5.49 -41.53 45.36
N GLN A 589 6.12 -42.04 46.42
CA GLN A 589 7.32 -41.44 47.00
C GLN A 589 8.51 -41.46 46.03
N GLN A 590 8.66 -42.53 45.23
CA GLN A 590 9.67 -42.58 44.16
C GLN A 590 9.40 -41.56 43.04
N ALA A 591 8.13 -41.32 42.67
CA ALA A 591 7.75 -40.30 41.71
C ALA A 591 8.02 -38.88 42.25
N MET A 592 7.63 -38.60 43.50
CA MET A 592 7.91 -37.33 44.17
C MET A 592 9.42 -37.06 44.28
N ARG A 593 10.23 -38.07 44.64
CA ARG A 593 11.70 -37.94 44.66
C ARG A 593 12.26 -37.60 43.27
N LYS A 594 11.80 -38.27 42.21
CA LYS A 594 12.24 -37.98 40.83
C LYS A 594 11.87 -36.56 40.38
N TYR A 595 10.69 -36.07 40.76
CA TYR A 595 10.29 -34.68 40.53
C TYR A 595 11.22 -33.70 41.25
N TRP A 596 11.41 -33.87 42.57
CA TRP A 596 12.24 -32.96 43.35
C TRP A 596 13.72 -32.97 42.95
N VAL A 597 14.29 -34.12 42.54
CA VAL A 597 15.66 -34.18 42.03
C VAL A 597 15.82 -33.43 40.70
N LEU A 598 14.81 -33.49 39.82
CA LEU A 598 14.79 -32.71 38.58
C LEU A 598 14.64 -31.20 38.87
N GLU A 599 13.82 -30.82 39.84
CA GLU A 599 13.62 -29.40 40.19
C GLU A 599 14.86 -28.81 40.88
N ILE A 600 15.50 -29.57 41.77
CA ILE A 600 16.80 -29.20 42.37
C ILE A 600 17.87 -29.04 41.28
N ALA A 601 17.90 -29.91 40.26
CA ALA A 601 18.85 -29.79 39.15
C ALA A 601 18.67 -28.47 38.36
N LYS A 602 17.43 -28.04 38.08
CA LYS A 602 17.15 -26.71 37.50
C LYS A 602 17.61 -25.58 38.41
N LEU A 603 17.16 -25.59 39.67
CA LEU A 603 17.42 -24.52 40.64
C LEU A 603 18.92 -24.37 40.94
N MET A 604 19.70 -25.46 40.90
CA MET A 604 21.16 -25.40 40.97
C MET A 604 21.79 -24.76 39.73
N GLY A 605 21.26 -25.04 38.54
CA GLY A 605 21.67 -24.36 37.30
C GLY A 605 21.35 -22.86 37.31
N GLU A 606 20.15 -22.50 37.79
CA GLU A 606 19.69 -21.11 37.91
C GLU A 606 20.48 -20.33 38.98
N ALA A 607 20.76 -20.93 40.14
CA ALA A 607 21.57 -20.33 41.20
C ALA A 607 23.00 -19.97 40.74
N GLY A 608 23.55 -20.68 39.74
CA GLY A 608 24.83 -20.35 39.12
C GLY A 608 24.83 -19.08 38.24
N THR A 609 23.67 -18.48 37.96
CA THR A 609 23.54 -17.42 36.95
C THR A 609 23.73 -15.98 37.47
N GLY A 610 24.17 -15.78 38.72
CA GLY A 610 24.20 -14.47 39.41
C GLY A 610 24.75 -13.29 38.59
N GLU A 611 25.87 -13.44 37.88
CA GLU A 611 26.39 -12.38 37.00
C GLU A 611 25.45 -12.04 35.84
N LYS A 612 24.83 -13.04 35.20
CA LYS A 612 23.92 -12.85 34.07
C LYS A 612 22.61 -12.25 34.54
N VAL A 613 22.10 -12.67 35.70
CA VAL A 613 20.92 -12.07 36.35
C VAL A 613 21.18 -10.61 36.71
N GLY A 614 22.35 -10.28 37.27
CA GLY A 614 22.75 -8.89 37.53
C GLY A 614 22.78 -8.03 36.25
N LYS A 615 23.33 -8.56 35.15
CA LYS A 615 23.33 -7.88 33.84
C LYS A 615 21.91 -7.66 33.29
N HIS A 616 20.99 -8.61 33.45
CA HIS A 616 19.58 -8.45 33.04
C HIS A 616 18.82 -7.48 33.96
N ARG A 617 19.00 -7.58 35.28
CA ARG A 617 18.44 -6.65 36.27
C ARG A 617 18.80 -5.20 35.96
N LYS A 618 20.07 -4.95 35.65
CA LYS A 618 20.58 -3.63 35.22
C LYS A 618 19.96 -3.15 33.90
N LEU A 619 19.75 -4.06 32.94
CA LEU A 619 19.15 -3.72 31.64
C LEU A 619 17.65 -3.41 31.77
N VAL A 620 16.91 -4.16 32.59
CA VAL A 620 15.51 -3.87 32.93
C VAL A 620 15.40 -2.56 33.72
N ALA A 621 16.26 -2.33 34.71
CA ALA A 621 16.31 -1.08 35.46
C ALA A 621 16.51 0.15 34.56
N ILE A 622 17.38 0.06 33.55
CA ILE A 622 17.55 1.11 32.52
C ILE A 622 16.30 1.27 31.65
N ALA A 623 15.63 0.17 31.28
CA ALA A 623 14.43 0.19 30.45
C ALA A 623 13.17 0.71 31.16
N THR A 624 13.05 0.51 32.49
CA THR A 624 11.93 1.00 33.31
C THR A 624 12.22 2.33 34.00
N GLY A 625 13.49 2.77 34.04
CA GLY A 625 13.93 3.98 34.74
C GLY A 625 14.00 3.85 36.27
N MET A 626 14.00 2.62 36.80
CA MET A 626 13.92 2.31 38.23
C MET A 626 15.28 1.86 38.80
N LYS A 627 15.44 1.83 40.13
CA LYS A 627 16.69 1.33 40.74
C LYS A 627 16.74 -0.20 40.78
N GLU A 628 17.94 -0.77 40.66
CA GLU A 628 18.19 -2.22 40.75
C GLU A 628 17.78 -2.85 42.09
N GLU A 629 17.70 -2.04 43.15
CA GLU A 629 17.27 -2.41 44.51
C GLU A 629 15.75 -2.48 44.65
N GLU A 630 15.03 -1.61 43.93
CA GLU A 630 13.56 -1.49 43.97
C GLU A 630 12.88 -2.52 43.05
N LEU A 631 13.65 -3.07 42.09
CA LEU A 631 13.18 -3.95 41.02
C LEU A 631 12.56 -5.27 41.52
N ASP A 632 13.14 -5.89 42.54
CA ASP A 632 12.66 -7.20 43.03
C ASP A 632 11.27 -7.09 43.69
N GLY A 633 11.00 -5.98 44.38
CA GLY A 633 9.71 -5.74 45.03
C GLY A 633 8.55 -5.48 44.06
N MET A 634 8.84 -4.87 42.90
CA MET A 634 7.85 -4.57 41.85
C MET A 634 7.92 -5.55 40.66
N SER A 635 8.76 -6.58 40.73
CA SER A 635 8.94 -7.58 39.66
C SER A 635 7.63 -8.29 39.30
N GLY A 636 6.77 -8.56 40.30
CA GLY A 636 5.42 -9.12 40.10
C GLY A 636 4.50 -8.16 39.34
N GLU A 637 4.39 -6.91 39.77
CA GLU A 637 3.56 -5.89 39.11
C GLU A 637 4.04 -5.58 37.69
N LEU A 638 5.36 -5.54 37.47
CA LEU A 638 5.96 -5.36 36.15
C LEU A 638 5.65 -6.55 35.22
N LEU A 639 5.71 -7.78 35.74
CA LEU A 639 5.33 -8.98 35.00
C LEU A 639 3.83 -8.99 34.67
N GLU A 640 2.97 -8.64 35.64
CA GLU A 640 1.52 -8.60 35.46
C GLU A 640 1.10 -7.51 34.45
N ASN A 641 1.72 -6.34 34.47
CA ASN A 641 1.53 -5.30 33.45
C ASN A 641 2.06 -5.73 32.06
N LEU A 642 3.17 -6.47 31.99
CA LEU A 642 3.65 -7.05 30.73
C LEU A 642 2.71 -8.13 30.19
N GLN A 643 2.15 -8.98 31.05
CA GLN A 643 1.19 -10.02 30.67
C GLN A 643 -0.18 -9.45 30.28
N ALA A 644 -0.66 -8.41 30.99
CA ALA A 644 -1.85 -7.66 30.61
C ALA A 644 -1.70 -7.02 29.22
N ASN A 645 -0.51 -6.47 28.91
CA ASN A 645 -0.21 -5.96 27.57
C ASN A 645 -0.05 -7.07 26.53
N SER A 646 0.57 -8.22 26.84
CA SER A 646 0.69 -9.32 25.87
C SER A 646 -0.67 -9.91 25.50
N ASN A 647 -1.62 -9.98 26.44
CA ASN A 647 -3.00 -10.43 26.21
C ASN A 647 -3.83 -9.49 25.29
N THR A 648 -3.25 -8.38 24.80
CA THR A 648 -3.86 -7.54 23.76
C THR A 648 -3.39 -7.86 22.34
N ASN A 649 -2.41 -8.76 22.18
CA ASN A 649 -2.03 -9.33 20.89
C ASN A 649 -2.56 -10.79 20.79
N PRO A 650 -2.97 -11.24 19.58
CA PRO A 650 -3.52 -12.59 19.41
C PRO A 650 -2.46 -13.67 19.62
N GLU A 651 -2.90 -14.81 20.16
CA GLU A 651 -2.06 -15.94 20.55
C GLU A 651 -1.38 -16.64 19.35
N THR A 652 -0.29 -17.35 19.65
CA THR A 652 0.36 -18.29 18.72
C THR A 652 -0.55 -19.45 18.32
N PRO A 653 -0.42 -20.00 17.10
CA PRO A 653 -1.22 -21.14 16.64
C PRO A 653 -0.96 -22.42 17.47
N PRO A 654 -1.91 -23.37 17.49
CA PRO A 654 -1.88 -24.50 18.43
C PRO A 654 -0.85 -25.57 18.08
N THR A 655 -0.27 -26.17 19.12
CA THR A 655 0.53 -27.40 19.03
C THR A 655 -0.31 -28.57 18.53
N MET A 656 0.19 -29.34 17.55
CA MET A 656 -0.38 -30.63 17.20
C MET A 656 -0.29 -31.60 18.38
N ILE A 657 -1.39 -32.32 18.66
CA ILE A 657 -1.38 -33.54 19.47
C ILE A 657 -1.09 -34.71 18.52
N GLN A 658 -0.14 -35.58 18.88
CA GLN A 658 0.10 -36.82 18.15
C GLN A 658 -0.88 -37.93 18.58
N THR A 659 -1.80 -38.28 17.68
CA THR A 659 -2.39 -39.62 17.53
C THR A 659 -2.73 -39.83 16.06
#